data_AF-A0A3D0H725-F1
#
_entry.id   AF-A0A3D0H725-F1
#
_cell.length_a   1.000
_cell.length_b   1.000
_cell.length_c   1.000
_cell.angle_alpha   90.00
_cell.angle_beta   90.00
_cell.angle_gamma   90.00
#
_symmetry.space_group_name_H-M   'P 1'
#
loop_
_entity.id
_entity.type
_entity.pdbx_description
1 polymer ?
#
loop_
_entity_poly.entity_id
_entity_poly.type
_entity_poly.pdbx_seq_one_letter_code
_entity_poly.pdbx_strand_id
1 'polypeptide(L)'
;MEHKAPVYRLLRVFAFDPGTTAKMDTTLINEVVLRIPWEKLKPGPVGEYVAVVDQNEQGRRLNDPVDLNDPNVLARNGLPPSDGNPQFRQQMLYAVAMRTIVAFEKALGRKVHWSQTGQKYTRQLKLYPHYMNEANTYYSPEKVGVFYGYFEATAESQYPGMIVFTCLSQDVIAHSLSHALLHGMHTHLMEETNPDVYAFQEGFSDLVALLQHFSLPEVVRQQLAQTRGELTGQAMLGVLGSQFGEALGMKSGLRSALGEVGEDGAWHPKTPNPQDYRTLTESHERGSILVGAVFDALNKVYRSRVADLWRIASEGTGVLKEGELHPDLVNRLTMEASETAQDVLEMCVRALDYSPSVDITFSDYLRAIITADYDLNPNDPFNYRVAFVEAFRRYGIFLADIGTLSLETLLWPKPKDIREETVVQDFIIKELAEEFTPWNLPQEREKLYTLMCEKANKLQKNLVARKEALKGLLGEIELDQPFQVKSIWPRQHSGPNGETFSQWVIEMVQDRSKDSNNVAQLACCTLLVDAETGLVRYSIHKASGGKNAERVKQSLLERSRQAIVHKPRERKLRVYASDPSLSIQIETARINQVTLGIPWEELKRLKDGKFTVLTEDLPQEEYRNLEKLPSVPVGEYLEVVDYDPASRCFYAPVDLHHPFLLAENGLAPSQSVPQFHQQMVYAVAMRTIINFERVLGRLALWSPRWPESQDGSDTVKEEYTPHLRLYPHALREANAFYSPEKKAILFGYFQTQFHPEAAPVTVFTCLSHDIIAHEMTHALLDGMHRRFVEPSNPDMLAFHEAFADLVALFQHFSMPEVLENQIAATRGDLASQNRLGELAQEFGAAIGNRGALRSAIGRVDPKTGEWQPLQPDPEAYLQEMEPHNRGALLVATIFDAFLTLYRTRAADLLRIATHGSGVLPAGSIHPDLVHRLAGEAAACAQTVLEMCIRALDFLPPVDITFGDYLRAIVTADYELYPVDEDLHRVAFIEAFKRHGILPNNMQNYSLEGLLWEQARAFPDEDQEIVMDFITDWSKEITSWNISRDREELYNMMHILRRNLHSHLKKRMQEKKLSLIDPDIPFEVHSLRPSQRVDWQGQAHFQWIIEITQRVPEYLDLTQAKKPDSKPDYYFRGGVTLLVDAETGRVRYGIYKRLDDQERRDRQQQFMGEARNQSLYATYFQDASEQEPFAILHRF
;
A
#
# COMPACT_ATOMS: atom_id res chain seq x y z
N MET A 1 7.70 -34.96 -4.52
CA MET A 1 7.64 -33.64 -3.87
C MET A 1 8.26 -32.64 -4.82
N GLU A 2 7.48 -31.71 -5.38
CA GLU A 2 7.99 -30.66 -6.27
C GLU A 2 8.30 -29.42 -5.40
N HIS A 3 9.57 -29.05 -5.27
CA HIS A 3 9.99 -27.93 -4.40
C HIS A 3 9.42 -26.59 -4.91
N LYS A 4 8.84 -25.77 -4.03
CA LYS A 4 8.40 -24.40 -4.37
C LYS A 4 9.65 -23.59 -4.72
N ALA A 5 9.59 -22.84 -5.82
CA ALA A 5 10.67 -21.92 -6.18
C ALA A 5 10.82 -20.89 -5.04
N PRO A 6 12.05 -20.58 -4.60
CA PRO A 6 12.26 -19.53 -3.63
C PRO A 6 11.86 -18.18 -4.24
N VAL A 7 11.57 -17.23 -3.38
CA VAL A 7 11.15 -15.88 -3.75
C VAL A 7 12.31 -15.10 -4.39
N TYR A 8 13.51 -15.30 -3.86
CA TYR A 8 14.72 -14.63 -4.30
C TYR A 8 15.85 -15.62 -4.55
N ARG A 9 16.75 -15.22 -5.44
CA ARG A 9 18.12 -15.70 -5.51
C ARG A 9 19.02 -14.73 -4.75
N LEU A 10 19.79 -15.25 -3.81
CA LEU A 10 20.80 -14.48 -3.09
C LEU A 10 22.10 -14.49 -3.90
N LEU A 11 22.63 -13.31 -4.24
CA LEU A 11 23.87 -13.16 -5.00
C LEU A 11 24.83 -12.20 -4.29
N ARG A 12 26.03 -12.68 -3.99
CA ARG A 12 27.14 -11.85 -3.49
C ARG A 12 27.62 -10.90 -4.58
N VAL A 13 27.92 -9.67 -4.20
CA VAL A 13 28.43 -8.59 -5.05
C VAL A 13 29.44 -7.73 -4.29
N PHE A 14 30.16 -6.87 -5.01
CA PHE A 14 30.82 -5.73 -4.38
C PHE A 14 29.79 -4.64 -4.09
N ALA A 15 29.85 -4.02 -2.90
CA ALA A 15 28.98 -2.90 -2.54
C ALA A 15 29.34 -1.64 -3.35
N PHE A 16 30.64 -1.39 -3.51
CA PHE A 16 31.18 -0.29 -4.30
C PHE A 16 31.96 -0.84 -5.50
N ASP A 17 33.21 -1.27 -5.24
CA ASP A 17 34.17 -1.76 -6.23
C ASP A 17 35.31 -2.57 -5.55
N PRO A 18 36.11 -3.34 -6.31
CA PRO A 18 37.22 -4.11 -5.74
C PRO A 18 38.26 -3.29 -4.96
N GLY A 19 38.49 -2.03 -5.33
CA GLY A 19 39.49 -1.17 -4.69
C GLY A 19 39.22 -0.95 -3.21
N THR A 20 37.94 -0.93 -2.84
CA THR A 20 37.47 -0.81 -1.46
C THR A 20 37.79 -2.06 -0.61
N THR A 21 38.04 -3.21 -1.23
CA THR A 21 38.44 -4.45 -0.53
C THR A 21 39.88 -4.38 -0.02
N ALA A 22 40.74 -3.56 -0.64
CA ALA A 22 42.15 -3.43 -0.29
C ALA A 22 42.41 -2.67 1.02
N LYS A 23 41.38 -2.04 1.61
CA LYS A 23 41.47 -1.26 2.86
C LYS A 23 40.78 -2.02 3.99
N MET A 24 41.52 -2.34 5.06
CA MET A 24 41.04 -3.16 6.19
C MET A 24 39.74 -2.63 6.82
N ASP A 25 39.58 -1.31 6.86
CA ASP A 25 38.41 -0.65 7.45
C ASP A 25 37.15 -0.78 6.57
N THR A 26 37.27 -1.05 5.28
CA THR A 26 36.15 -1.16 4.34
C THR A 26 35.97 -2.55 3.75
N THR A 27 36.92 -3.47 3.93
CA THR A 27 36.82 -4.88 3.48
C THR A 27 35.55 -5.56 3.99
N LEU A 28 35.14 -5.30 5.24
CA LEU A 28 34.00 -5.97 5.88
C LEU A 28 32.63 -5.57 5.31
N ILE A 29 32.50 -4.38 4.74
CA ILE A 29 31.23 -3.88 4.15
C ILE A 29 31.20 -3.92 2.63
N ASN A 30 32.33 -4.18 1.99
CA ASN A 30 32.38 -4.18 0.54
C ASN A 30 31.85 -5.47 -0.08
N GLU A 31 31.65 -6.54 0.68
CA GLU A 31 30.96 -7.74 0.23
C GLU A 31 29.53 -7.76 0.75
N VAL A 32 28.54 -7.63 -0.15
CA VAL A 32 27.12 -7.63 0.22
C VAL A 32 26.36 -8.70 -0.56
N VAL A 33 25.21 -9.13 -0.02
CA VAL A 33 24.33 -10.11 -0.65
C VAL A 33 23.07 -9.40 -1.13
N LEU A 34 22.84 -9.37 -2.44
CA LEU A 34 21.63 -8.84 -3.04
C LEU A 34 20.55 -9.92 -3.13
N ARG A 35 19.31 -9.51 -2.88
CA ARG A 35 18.10 -10.31 -3.13
C ARG A 35 17.58 -10.02 -4.53
N ILE A 36 17.78 -10.95 -5.45
CA ILE A 36 17.33 -10.81 -6.84
C ILE A 36 16.07 -11.65 -7.04
N PRO A 37 14.97 -11.12 -7.62
CA PRO A 37 13.76 -11.90 -7.88
C PRO A 37 14.07 -13.22 -8.59
N TRP A 38 13.44 -14.30 -8.15
CA TRP A 38 13.69 -15.61 -8.74
C TRP A 38 13.07 -15.74 -10.14
N GLU A 39 13.90 -15.95 -11.15
CA GLU A 39 13.47 -16.26 -12.51
C GLU A 39 14.18 -17.49 -13.09
N LYS A 40 13.60 -18.05 -14.17
CA LYS A 40 14.22 -19.16 -14.92
C LYS A 40 15.39 -18.63 -15.74
N LEU A 41 16.62 -19.01 -15.36
CA LEU A 41 17.85 -18.56 -16.01
C LEU A 41 18.52 -19.64 -16.85
N LYS A 42 19.16 -19.24 -17.94
CA LYS A 42 20.20 -20.04 -18.63
C LYS A 42 21.60 -19.53 -18.24
N PRO A 43 22.66 -20.33 -18.38
CA PRO A 43 24.04 -19.87 -18.11
C PRO A 43 24.43 -18.64 -18.92
N GLY A 44 25.24 -17.76 -18.33
CA GLY A 44 25.64 -16.47 -18.90
C GLY A 44 24.54 -15.45 -18.63
N PRO A 45 24.15 -15.36 -17.35
CA PRO A 45 22.77 -15.41 -16.88
C PRO A 45 21.83 -14.71 -17.85
N VAL A 46 21.03 -15.53 -18.52
CA VAL A 46 20.06 -15.08 -19.51
C VAL A 46 18.68 -15.20 -18.90
N GLY A 47 18.12 -14.05 -18.52
CA GLY A 47 16.80 -13.91 -17.90
C GLY A 47 15.79 -13.18 -18.78
N GLU A 48 14.74 -12.63 -18.19
CA GLU A 48 13.69 -11.92 -18.91
C GLU A 48 14.17 -10.57 -19.46
N TYR A 49 15.00 -9.84 -18.71
CA TYR A 49 15.41 -8.47 -19.06
C TYR A 49 16.80 -8.36 -19.65
N VAL A 50 17.75 -9.17 -19.18
CA VAL A 50 19.16 -9.05 -19.53
C VAL A 50 19.78 -10.40 -19.90
N ALA A 51 20.79 -10.34 -20.75
CA ALA A 51 21.64 -11.46 -21.10
C ALA A 51 23.11 -11.07 -20.95
N VAL A 52 23.86 -11.78 -20.11
CA VAL A 52 25.29 -11.51 -19.93
C VAL A 52 26.10 -12.31 -20.96
N VAL A 53 26.72 -11.61 -21.89
CA VAL A 53 27.41 -12.20 -23.04
C VAL A 53 28.90 -11.86 -22.98
N ASP A 54 29.72 -12.83 -22.60
CA ASP A 54 31.16 -12.65 -22.48
C ASP A 54 31.88 -12.79 -23.84
N GLN A 55 31.80 -11.72 -24.64
CA GLN A 55 32.46 -11.58 -25.94
C GLN A 55 33.24 -10.27 -26.01
N ASN A 56 34.38 -10.28 -26.70
CA ASN A 56 35.15 -9.08 -27.02
C ASN A 56 34.61 -8.36 -28.27
N GLU A 57 35.22 -7.24 -28.64
CA GLU A 57 34.87 -6.46 -29.83
C GLU A 57 34.87 -7.27 -31.14
N GLN A 58 35.73 -8.29 -31.23
CA GLN A 58 35.84 -9.18 -32.39
C GLN A 58 34.76 -10.29 -32.39
N GLY A 59 33.85 -10.30 -31.43
CA GLY A 59 32.82 -11.33 -31.25
C GLY A 59 33.36 -12.67 -30.73
N ARG A 60 34.62 -12.72 -30.29
CA ARG A 60 35.22 -13.93 -29.72
C ARG A 60 34.77 -14.10 -28.28
N ARG A 61 34.22 -15.26 -27.96
CA ARG A 61 33.93 -15.65 -26.58
C ARG A 61 35.23 -15.78 -25.78
N LEU A 62 35.30 -15.08 -24.65
CA LEU A 62 36.51 -15.05 -23.82
C LEU A 62 36.47 -16.09 -22.69
N ASN A 63 35.34 -16.19 -21.99
CA ASN A 63 35.20 -17.07 -20.84
C ASN A 63 33.92 -17.92 -20.92
N ASP A 64 33.83 -18.90 -20.01
CA ASP A 64 32.63 -19.71 -19.87
C ASP A 64 31.51 -18.94 -19.13
N PRO A 65 30.24 -19.13 -19.53
CA PRO A 65 29.10 -18.51 -18.89
C PRO A 65 28.94 -19.02 -17.46
N VAL A 66 28.67 -18.13 -16.51
CA VAL A 66 28.30 -18.54 -15.15
C VAL A 66 26.91 -19.16 -15.15
N ASP A 67 26.77 -20.34 -14.54
CA ASP A 67 25.46 -20.94 -14.26
C ASP A 67 25.03 -20.58 -12.84
N LEU A 68 24.14 -19.61 -12.71
CA LEU A 68 23.63 -19.21 -11.40
C LEU A 68 22.69 -20.27 -10.80
N ASN A 69 22.19 -21.24 -11.59
CA ASN A 69 21.39 -22.36 -11.10
C ASN A 69 22.23 -23.55 -10.64
N ASP A 70 23.57 -23.50 -10.77
CA ASP A 70 24.42 -24.55 -10.24
C ASP A 70 24.20 -24.70 -8.72
N PRO A 71 23.93 -25.91 -8.20
CA PRO A 71 23.65 -26.12 -6.78
C PRO A 71 24.77 -25.62 -5.84
N ASN A 72 26.04 -25.69 -6.25
CA ASN A 72 27.16 -25.20 -5.45
C ASN A 72 27.23 -23.67 -5.43
N VAL A 73 26.84 -23.01 -6.53
CA VAL A 73 26.73 -21.55 -6.60
C VAL A 73 25.55 -21.09 -5.74
N LEU A 74 24.38 -21.72 -5.88
CA LEU A 74 23.20 -21.42 -5.06
C LEU A 74 23.47 -21.58 -3.56
N ALA A 75 24.11 -22.69 -3.15
CA ALA A 75 24.41 -22.97 -1.75
C ALA A 75 25.38 -21.96 -1.09
N ARG A 76 26.04 -21.11 -1.89
CA ARG A 76 27.00 -20.09 -1.42
C ARG A 76 26.47 -18.66 -1.50
N ASN A 77 25.19 -18.49 -1.88
CA ASN A 77 24.60 -17.19 -2.23
C ASN A 77 25.33 -16.56 -3.43
N GLY A 78 25.64 -17.36 -4.44
CA GLY A 78 26.46 -16.94 -5.58
C GLY A 78 27.95 -17.21 -5.40
N LEU A 79 28.72 -16.85 -6.43
CA LEU A 79 30.18 -16.83 -6.41
C LEU A 79 30.68 -15.76 -5.44
N PRO A 80 31.77 -16.04 -4.69
CA PRO A 80 32.39 -15.04 -3.81
C PRO A 80 32.94 -13.87 -4.64
N PRO A 81 32.89 -12.63 -4.10
CA PRO A 81 33.47 -11.47 -4.77
C PRO A 81 34.93 -11.67 -5.13
N SER A 82 35.26 -11.36 -6.38
CA SER A 82 36.60 -11.60 -6.94
C SER A 82 36.85 -10.74 -8.16
N ASP A 83 37.97 -10.05 -8.15
CA ASP A 83 38.54 -9.32 -9.29
C ASP A 83 39.23 -10.25 -10.31
N GLY A 84 39.61 -11.47 -9.91
CA GLY A 84 40.26 -12.47 -10.76
C GLY A 84 39.29 -13.42 -11.48
N ASN A 85 38.07 -13.63 -10.97
CA ASN A 85 37.12 -14.62 -11.50
C ASN A 85 36.18 -14.03 -12.58
N PRO A 86 36.29 -14.44 -13.87
CA PRO A 86 35.42 -13.93 -14.93
C PRO A 86 33.95 -14.31 -14.76
N GLN A 87 33.62 -15.45 -14.16
CA GLN A 87 32.25 -15.84 -13.87
C GLN A 87 31.62 -14.99 -12.77
N PHE A 88 32.41 -14.56 -11.77
CA PHE A 88 31.92 -13.60 -10.77
C PHE A 88 31.61 -12.25 -11.42
N ARG A 89 32.44 -11.77 -12.36
CA ARG A 89 32.14 -10.54 -13.11
C ARG A 89 30.80 -10.63 -13.81
N GLN A 90 30.49 -11.77 -14.45
CA GLN A 90 29.17 -11.99 -15.04
C GLN A 90 28.02 -11.98 -14.02
N GLN A 91 28.22 -12.55 -12.82
CA GLN A 91 27.25 -12.49 -11.71
C GLN A 91 27.03 -11.06 -11.22
N MET A 92 28.10 -10.29 -11.03
CA MET A 92 28.07 -8.90 -10.59
C MET A 92 27.20 -8.04 -11.50
N LEU A 93 27.43 -8.08 -12.82
CA LEU A 93 26.60 -7.35 -13.78
C LEU A 93 25.12 -7.73 -13.66
N TYR A 94 24.83 -9.03 -13.66
CA TYR A 94 23.44 -9.50 -13.66
C TYR A 94 22.71 -9.09 -12.38
N ALA A 95 23.34 -9.26 -11.22
CA ALA A 95 22.74 -8.93 -9.93
C ALA A 95 22.44 -7.42 -9.82
N VAL A 96 23.41 -6.56 -10.14
CA VAL A 96 23.22 -5.10 -10.08
C VAL A 96 22.20 -4.65 -11.12
N ALA A 97 22.27 -5.18 -12.35
CA ALA A 97 21.32 -4.81 -13.40
C ALA A 97 19.87 -5.13 -13.04
N MET A 98 19.62 -6.34 -12.54
CA MET A 98 18.27 -6.74 -12.13
C MET A 98 17.76 -5.91 -10.96
N ARG A 99 18.62 -5.58 -10.00
CA ARG A 99 18.26 -4.67 -8.89
C ARG A 99 17.86 -3.28 -9.38
N THR A 100 18.62 -2.71 -10.31
CA THR A 100 18.27 -1.41 -10.92
C THR A 100 16.96 -1.47 -11.68
N ILE A 101 16.70 -2.53 -12.46
CA ILE A 101 15.44 -2.72 -13.19
C ILE A 101 14.24 -2.76 -12.24
N VAL A 102 14.33 -3.56 -11.17
CA VAL A 102 13.25 -3.68 -10.16
C VAL A 102 12.96 -2.34 -9.50
N ALA A 103 13.99 -1.55 -9.20
CA ALA A 103 13.81 -0.20 -8.65
C ALA A 103 13.02 0.72 -9.61
N PHE A 104 13.27 0.64 -10.92
CA PHE A 104 12.52 1.40 -11.91
C PHE A 104 11.06 0.93 -12.00
N GLU A 105 10.82 -0.38 -12.05
CA GLU A 105 9.47 -0.92 -12.17
C GLU A 105 8.61 -0.56 -10.96
N LYS A 106 9.18 -0.62 -9.76
CA LYS A 106 8.53 -0.17 -8.53
C LYS A 106 8.16 1.31 -8.62
N ALA A 107 9.10 2.17 -9.00
CA ALA A 107 8.89 3.62 -9.05
C ALA A 107 7.88 4.05 -10.15
N LEU A 108 7.88 3.38 -11.30
CA LEU A 108 7.01 3.66 -12.45
C LEU A 108 5.64 2.99 -12.35
N GLY A 109 5.47 1.97 -11.51
CA GLY A 109 4.21 1.23 -11.43
C GLY A 109 3.89 0.44 -12.70
N ARG A 110 4.91 0.07 -13.48
CA ARG A 110 4.80 -0.70 -14.73
C ARG A 110 6.12 -1.37 -15.10
N LYS A 111 6.05 -2.39 -15.96
CA LYS A 111 7.25 -3.07 -16.47
C LYS A 111 8.05 -2.16 -17.40
N VAL A 112 9.39 -2.26 -17.33
CA VAL A 112 10.29 -1.51 -18.22
C VAL A 112 10.48 -2.20 -19.56
N HIS A 113 10.74 -1.40 -20.59
CA HIS A 113 10.99 -1.86 -21.95
C HIS A 113 12.28 -1.26 -22.49
N TRP A 114 12.94 -1.98 -23.40
CA TRP A 114 14.14 -1.51 -24.07
C TRP A 114 13.79 -0.73 -25.33
N SER A 115 14.61 0.25 -25.69
CA SER A 115 14.47 1.00 -26.93
C SER A 115 14.51 0.07 -28.14
N GLN A 116 13.69 0.32 -29.15
CA GLN A 116 13.71 -0.49 -30.38
C GLN A 116 14.48 0.18 -31.51
N THR A 117 15.24 -0.64 -32.25
CA THR A 117 15.75 -0.30 -33.58
C THR A 117 14.77 -0.87 -34.63
N GLY A 118 13.73 -0.11 -34.99
CA GLY A 118 12.65 -0.55 -35.88
C GLY A 118 11.39 -1.08 -35.16
N GLN A 119 10.54 -1.85 -35.85
CA GLN A 119 9.27 -2.41 -35.30
C GLN A 119 9.43 -3.75 -34.55
N LYS A 120 10.65 -4.18 -34.23
CA LYS A 120 10.90 -5.50 -33.63
C LYS A 120 11.07 -5.36 -32.12
N TYR A 121 10.35 -6.16 -31.34
CA TYR A 121 10.48 -6.20 -29.88
C TYR A 121 11.85 -6.72 -29.43
N THR A 122 12.49 -5.97 -28.54
CA THR A 122 13.71 -6.34 -27.82
C THR A 122 13.35 -6.86 -26.45
N ARG A 123 13.47 -8.18 -26.26
CA ARG A 123 13.24 -8.83 -24.97
C ARG A 123 14.35 -8.53 -23.96
N GLN A 124 15.60 -8.68 -24.42
CA GLN A 124 16.80 -8.68 -23.58
C GLN A 124 17.80 -7.62 -24.03
N LEU A 125 18.34 -6.88 -23.07
CA LEU A 125 19.54 -6.06 -23.25
C LEU A 125 20.78 -6.92 -23.02
N LYS A 126 21.77 -6.85 -23.93
CA LYS A 126 23.01 -7.61 -23.80
C LYS A 126 24.04 -6.84 -22.98
N LEU A 127 24.67 -7.51 -22.03
CA LEU A 127 25.73 -6.93 -21.19
C LEU A 127 27.06 -7.63 -21.47
N TYR A 128 28.08 -6.87 -21.87
CA TYR A 128 29.38 -7.41 -22.28
C TYR A 128 30.47 -7.06 -21.26
N PRO A 129 30.81 -7.97 -20.32
CA PRO A 129 31.71 -7.67 -19.20
C PRO A 129 33.17 -7.35 -19.59
N HIS A 130 33.62 -7.84 -20.76
CA HIS A 130 35.03 -7.80 -21.18
C HIS A 130 35.17 -7.38 -22.64
N TYR A 131 34.49 -6.30 -23.02
CA TYR A 131 34.32 -5.98 -24.43
C TYR A 131 35.60 -5.41 -25.08
N MET A 132 36.20 -4.42 -24.40
CA MET A 132 37.29 -3.59 -24.93
C MET A 132 38.35 -3.31 -23.86
N ASN A 133 39.59 -3.09 -24.29
CA ASN A 133 40.70 -2.69 -23.42
C ASN A 133 40.79 -1.15 -23.37
N GLU A 134 39.77 -0.52 -22.80
CA GLU A 134 39.65 0.93 -22.66
C GLU A 134 39.09 1.29 -21.28
N ALA A 135 39.48 2.45 -20.77
CA ALA A 135 38.95 3.02 -19.53
C ALA A 135 37.58 3.65 -19.78
N ASN A 136 36.59 2.85 -20.20
CA ASN A 136 35.26 3.35 -20.52
C ASN A 136 34.17 2.27 -20.42
N THR A 137 32.93 2.72 -20.30
CA THR A 137 31.71 1.92 -20.44
C THR A 137 30.71 2.72 -21.28
N TYR A 138 29.94 2.05 -22.13
CA TYR A 138 28.91 2.77 -22.88
C TYR A 138 27.74 1.89 -23.26
N TYR A 139 26.58 2.52 -23.37
CA TYR A 139 25.38 1.94 -23.94
C TYR A 139 25.34 2.23 -25.45
N SER A 140 25.01 1.22 -26.26
CA SER A 140 24.78 1.39 -27.71
C SER A 140 23.35 1.00 -28.08
N PRO A 141 22.54 1.96 -28.54
CA PRO A 141 21.24 1.71 -29.15
C PRO A 141 21.30 0.75 -30.34
N GLU A 142 22.31 0.90 -31.21
CA GLU A 142 22.44 0.13 -32.46
C GLU A 142 22.77 -1.34 -32.21
N LYS A 143 23.67 -1.61 -31.26
CA LYS A 143 24.07 -2.97 -30.89
C LYS A 143 23.17 -3.59 -29.82
N VAL A 144 22.22 -2.82 -29.27
CA VAL A 144 21.28 -3.22 -28.22
C VAL A 144 22.02 -3.85 -27.04
N GLY A 145 22.96 -3.11 -26.47
CA GLY A 145 23.76 -3.61 -25.36
C GLY A 145 24.62 -2.56 -24.68
N VAL A 146 25.16 -2.96 -23.52
CA VAL A 146 26.11 -2.19 -22.72
C VAL A 146 27.46 -2.89 -22.75
N PHE A 147 28.50 -2.11 -23.03
CA PHE A 147 29.85 -2.60 -23.28
C PHE A 147 30.78 -2.08 -22.21
N TYR A 148 31.35 -3.01 -21.44
CA TYR A 148 32.24 -2.68 -20.33
C TYR A 148 33.69 -2.88 -20.75
N GLY A 149 34.49 -1.85 -20.50
CA GLY A 149 35.92 -1.88 -20.70
C GLY A 149 36.69 -2.44 -19.49
N TYR A 150 37.95 -2.77 -19.74
CA TYR A 150 38.97 -2.98 -18.72
C TYR A 150 40.23 -2.22 -19.12
N PHE A 151 41.03 -1.80 -18.14
CA PHE A 151 42.23 -1.01 -18.40
C PHE A 151 43.29 -1.19 -17.31
N GLU A 152 44.52 -0.83 -17.62
CA GLU A 152 45.64 -0.83 -16.67
C GLU A 152 45.71 0.52 -15.94
N ALA A 153 45.79 0.48 -14.61
CA ALA A 153 45.88 1.66 -13.76
C ALA A 153 47.14 2.48 -14.07
N THR A 154 47.01 3.81 -14.08
CA THR A 154 48.07 4.74 -14.49
C THR A 154 49.22 4.78 -13.48
N ALA A 155 50.35 5.37 -13.90
CA ALA A 155 51.54 5.52 -13.05
C ALA A 155 51.28 6.41 -11.81
N GLU A 156 50.30 7.29 -11.91
CA GLU A 156 49.87 8.23 -10.87
C GLU A 156 48.88 7.60 -9.88
N SER A 157 48.37 6.39 -10.15
CA SER A 157 47.47 5.68 -9.25
C SER A 157 48.19 5.10 -8.03
N GLN A 158 47.42 4.75 -6.98
CA GLN A 158 47.96 4.09 -5.79
C GLN A 158 48.57 2.71 -6.11
N TYR A 159 48.06 2.03 -7.15
CA TYR A 159 48.49 0.68 -7.56
C TYR A 159 48.77 0.62 -9.08
N PRO A 160 49.87 1.20 -9.57
CA PRO A 160 50.20 1.22 -10.99
C PRO A 160 50.29 -0.20 -11.58
N GLY A 161 49.75 -0.39 -12.78
CA GLY A 161 49.77 -1.68 -13.46
C GLY A 161 48.65 -2.65 -13.08
N MET A 162 47.81 -2.30 -12.10
CA MET A 162 46.63 -3.09 -11.73
C MET A 162 45.57 -3.03 -12.84
N ILE A 163 45.01 -4.17 -13.23
CA ILE A 163 43.88 -4.19 -14.19
C ILE A 163 42.59 -3.85 -13.45
N VAL A 164 41.88 -2.83 -13.92
CA VAL A 164 40.56 -2.42 -13.44
C VAL A 164 39.50 -2.88 -14.43
N PHE A 165 38.49 -3.57 -13.93
CA PHE A 165 37.31 -3.97 -14.70
C PHE A 165 36.15 -3.05 -14.34
N THR A 166 35.68 -2.26 -15.30
CA THR A 166 34.58 -1.30 -15.07
C THR A 166 33.29 -1.99 -14.65
N CYS A 167 33.12 -3.25 -15.06
CA CYS A 167 31.98 -4.09 -14.72
C CYS A 167 31.99 -4.68 -13.29
N LEU A 168 32.97 -4.34 -12.47
CA LEU A 168 33.00 -4.68 -11.05
C LEU A 168 32.56 -3.53 -10.14
N SER A 169 32.28 -2.36 -10.70
CA SER A 169 31.72 -1.23 -9.95
C SER A 169 30.20 -1.24 -10.04
N GLN A 170 29.53 -1.28 -8.87
CA GLN A 170 28.08 -1.18 -8.80
C GLN A 170 27.58 0.11 -9.46
N ASP A 171 28.27 1.22 -9.20
CA ASP A 171 27.93 2.55 -9.70
C ASP A 171 27.95 2.59 -11.21
N VAL A 172 29.03 2.09 -11.81
CA VAL A 172 29.25 2.11 -13.25
C VAL A 172 28.23 1.23 -13.97
N ILE A 173 27.87 0.08 -13.39
CA ILE A 173 26.81 -0.80 -13.92
C ILE A 173 25.45 -0.10 -13.88
N ALA A 174 25.05 0.43 -12.73
CA ALA A 174 23.77 1.11 -12.55
C ALA A 174 23.66 2.36 -13.43
N HIS A 175 24.71 3.18 -13.50
CA HIS A 175 24.83 4.34 -14.39
C HIS A 175 24.64 3.92 -15.85
N SER A 176 25.41 2.95 -16.34
CA SER A 176 25.36 2.54 -17.75
C SER A 176 24.01 1.94 -18.14
N LEU A 177 23.37 1.21 -17.22
CA LEU A 177 22.05 0.64 -17.45
C LEU A 177 20.94 1.72 -17.46
N SER A 178 21.12 2.79 -16.68
CA SER A 178 20.16 3.90 -16.60
C SER A 178 20.02 4.61 -17.94
N HIS A 179 21.10 4.77 -18.70
CA HIS A 179 21.05 5.22 -20.10
C HIS A 179 20.16 4.35 -20.98
N ALA A 180 20.25 3.03 -20.86
CA ALA A 180 19.44 2.10 -21.64
C ALA A 180 17.96 2.15 -21.26
N LEU A 181 17.67 2.31 -19.96
CA LEU A 181 16.31 2.47 -19.43
C LEU A 181 15.69 3.79 -19.89
N LEU A 182 16.42 4.90 -19.75
CA LEU A 182 16.00 6.23 -20.23
C LEU A 182 15.72 6.21 -21.73
N HIS A 183 16.61 5.62 -22.53
CA HIS A 183 16.40 5.52 -23.97
C HIS A 183 15.19 4.66 -24.34
N GLY A 184 14.89 3.61 -23.54
CA GLY A 184 13.68 2.82 -23.69
C GLY A 184 12.39 3.57 -23.41
N MET A 185 12.44 4.60 -22.55
CA MET A 185 11.29 5.43 -22.19
C MET A 185 11.14 6.64 -23.12
N HIS A 186 12.21 7.40 -23.33
CA HIS A 186 12.22 8.64 -24.11
C HIS A 186 13.32 8.61 -25.16
N THR A 187 13.01 8.09 -26.35
CA THR A 187 14.04 7.85 -27.38
C THR A 187 14.74 9.11 -27.88
N HIS A 188 14.06 10.26 -27.81
CA HIS A 188 14.57 11.54 -28.33
C HIS A 188 15.38 12.33 -27.30
N LEU A 189 15.51 11.86 -26.05
CA LEU A 189 16.44 12.46 -25.10
C LEU A 189 17.90 12.27 -25.51
N MET A 190 18.21 11.43 -26.51
CA MET A 190 19.54 11.25 -27.09
C MET A 190 19.88 12.30 -28.16
N GLU A 191 18.99 13.26 -28.45
CA GLU A 191 19.23 14.29 -29.46
C GLU A 191 19.70 15.60 -28.81
N GLU A 192 20.85 16.12 -29.29
CA GLU A 192 21.46 17.35 -28.76
C GLU A 192 20.65 18.59 -29.14
N THR A 193 19.55 18.81 -28.42
CA THR A 193 18.63 19.95 -28.61
C THR A 193 19.01 21.14 -27.74
N ASN A 194 19.57 20.90 -26.55
CA ASN A 194 20.15 21.92 -25.67
C ASN A 194 21.19 21.29 -24.69
N PRO A 195 22.01 22.10 -23.98
CA PRO A 195 23.06 21.59 -23.07
C PRO A 195 22.56 20.75 -21.90
N ASP A 196 21.32 20.93 -21.43
CA ASP A 196 20.75 20.16 -20.33
C ASP A 196 20.39 18.72 -20.74
N VAL A 197 20.21 18.42 -22.03
CA VAL A 197 19.66 17.13 -22.46
C VAL A 197 20.64 15.99 -22.18
N TYR A 198 21.88 16.09 -22.65
CA TYR A 198 22.92 15.12 -22.32
C TYR A 198 23.33 15.20 -20.85
N ALA A 199 23.41 16.41 -20.29
CA ALA A 199 23.72 16.60 -18.88
C ALA A 199 22.67 15.97 -17.94
N PHE A 200 21.40 15.94 -18.37
CA PHE A 200 20.33 15.27 -17.65
C PHE A 200 20.52 13.77 -17.64
N GLN A 201 20.89 13.16 -18.78
CA GLN A 201 21.16 11.73 -18.83
C GLN A 201 22.32 11.33 -17.91
N GLU A 202 23.42 12.07 -17.97
CA GLU A 202 24.59 11.83 -17.11
C GLU A 202 24.22 12.02 -15.63
N GLY A 203 23.62 13.14 -15.28
CA GLY A 203 23.21 13.45 -13.91
C GLY A 203 22.17 12.48 -13.36
N PHE A 204 21.17 12.10 -14.15
CA PHE A 204 20.16 11.13 -13.74
C PHE A 204 20.76 9.73 -13.53
N SER A 205 21.65 9.31 -14.41
CA SER A 205 22.33 8.01 -14.28
C SER A 205 23.23 7.96 -13.04
N ASP A 206 23.89 9.07 -12.70
CA ASP A 206 24.62 9.23 -11.44
C ASP A 206 23.69 9.19 -10.22
N LEU A 207 22.51 9.82 -10.28
CA LEU A 207 21.51 9.77 -9.21
C LEU A 207 21.05 8.35 -8.92
N VAL A 208 20.72 7.58 -9.96
CA VAL A 208 20.32 6.18 -9.81
C VAL A 208 21.44 5.37 -9.16
N ALA A 209 22.68 5.53 -9.63
CA ALA A 209 23.84 4.81 -9.11
C ALA A 209 24.08 5.13 -7.63
N LEU A 210 24.12 6.41 -7.26
CA LEU A 210 24.43 6.84 -5.89
C LEU A 210 23.31 6.55 -4.89
N LEU A 211 22.04 6.78 -5.26
CA LEU A 211 20.90 6.53 -4.38
C LEU A 211 20.71 5.03 -4.11
N GLN A 212 21.13 4.15 -5.02
CA GLN A 212 21.08 2.70 -4.77
C GLN A 212 21.98 2.27 -3.62
N HIS A 213 23.09 2.96 -3.30
CA HIS A 213 23.89 2.61 -2.12
C HIS A 213 23.10 2.64 -0.83
N PHE A 214 22.09 3.52 -0.75
CA PHE A 214 21.25 3.65 0.43
C PHE A 214 20.33 2.46 0.68
N SER A 215 20.13 1.60 -0.32
CA SER A 215 19.39 0.36 -0.15
C SER A 215 20.24 -0.80 0.39
N LEU A 216 21.49 -0.54 0.82
CA LEU A 216 22.39 -1.49 1.47
C LEU A 216 22.56 -1.12 2.96
N PRO A 217 21.71 -1.62 3.88
CA PRO A 217 21.68 -1.17 5.26
C PRO A 217 23.02 -1.30 5.99
N GLU A 218 23.76 -2.38 5.76
CA GLU A 218 25.08 -2.60 6.40
C GLU A 218 26.12 -1.56 5.97
N VAL A 219 26.10 -1.16 4.69
CA VAL A 219 26.99 -0.15 4.13
C VAL A 219 26.64 1.22 4.71
N VAL A 220 25.36 1.59 4.66
CA VAL A 220 24.87 2.88 5.18
C VAL A 220 25.15 2.98 6.68
N ARG A 221 24.92 1.91 7.44
CA ARG A 221 25.18 1.85 8.89
C ARG A 221 26.63 2.15 9.21
N GLN A 222 27.58 1.47 8.56
CA GLN A 222 28.99 1.73 8.81
C GLN A 222 29.37 3.16 8.41
N GLN A 223 28.89 3.65 7.27
CA GLN A 223 29.20 5.00 6.81
C GLN A 223 28.65 6.06 7.77
N LEU A 224 27.40 5.92 8.24
CA LEU A 224 26.81 6.82 9.23
C LEU A 224 27.49 6.71 10.60
N ALA A 225 27.97 5.52 11.00
CA ALA A 225 28.78 5.40 12.22
C ALA A 225 30.06 6.23 12.12
N GLN A 226 30.75 6.15 10.97
CA GLN A 226 31.99 6.90 10.70
C GLN A 226 31.76 8.41 10.63
N THR A 227 30.65 8.84 10.01
CA THR A 227 30.31 10.27 9.88
C THR A 227 29.48 10.81 11.05
N ARG A 228 29.26 10.02 12.10
CA ARG A 228 28.45 10.39 13.28
C ARG A 228 27.02 10.83 12.90
N GLY A 229 26.41 10.13 11.95
CA GLY A 229 25.05 10.39 11.50
C GLY A 229 24.92 11.47 10.43
N GLU A 230 26.02 12.07 9.98
CA GLU A 230 26.00 13.10 8.95
C GLU A 230 26.11 12.51 7.55
N LEU A 231 25.17 12.84 6.66
CA LEU A 231 25.23 12.40 5.26
C LEU A 231 26.32 13.12 4.47
N THR A 232 26.65 14.37 4.81
CA THR A 232 27.64 15.19 4.06
C THR A 232 29.08 14.99 4.51
N GLY A 233 29.32 14.06 5.45
CA GLY A 233 30.67 13.69 5.87
C GLY A 233 31.44 13.00 4.74
N GLN A 234 32.71 12.69 5.01
CA GLN A 234 33.56 11.91 4.08
C GLN A 234 33.06 10.45 4.03
N ALA A 235 31.96 10.24 3.32
CA ALA A 235 31.32 8.95 3.12
C ALA A 235 31.42 8.52 1.65
N MET A 236 31.60 7.22 1.43
CA MET A 236 31.60 6.63 0.09
C MET A 236 30.22 6.67 -0.58
N LEU A 237 29.15 6.92 0.19
CA LEU A 237 27.76 6.93 -0.29
C LEU A 237 27.48 7.97 -1.39
N GLY A 238 28.27 9.03 -1.48
CA GLY A 238 28.12 10.08 -2.50
C GLY A 238 29.30 10.18 -3.46
N VAL A 239 30.14 9.14 -3.58
CA VAL A 239 31.29 9.12 -4.49
C VAL A 239 31.03 8.08 -5.58
N LEU A 240 31.14 8.49 -6.84
CA LEU A 240 30.90 7.63 -8.00
C LEU A 240 32.23 7.06 -8.50
N GLY A 241 32.31 5.73 -8.63
CA GLY A 241 33.41 5.04 -9.31
C GLY A 241 34.77 5.29 -8.63
N SER A 242 34.85 5.05 -7.32
CA SER A 242 36.03 5.33 -6.50
C SER A 242 37.32 4.70 -7.04
N GLN A 243 37.33 3.39 -7.27
CA GLN A 243 38.49 2.69 -7.83
C GLN A 243 38.81 3.14 -9.25
N PHE A 244 37.79 3.46 -10.06
CA PHE A 244 37.98 3.92 -11.43
C PHE A 244 38.74 5.25 -11.44
N GLY A 245 38.28 6.25 -10.67
CA GLY A 245 38.94 7.54 -10.55
C GLY A 245 40.36 7.41 -9.99
N GLU A 246 40.54 6.64 -8.92
CA GLU A 246 41.85 6.40 -8.30
C GLU A 246 42.84 5.75 -9.29
N ALA A 247 42.38 4.79 -10.09
CA ALA A 247 43.19 4.12 -11.11
C ALA A 247 43.58 5.04 -12.28
N LEU A 248 42.89 6.16 -12.47
CA LEU A 248 43.26 7.22 -13.40
C LEU A 248 44.14 8.32 -12.76
N GLY A 249 44.50 8.17 -11.49
CA GLY A 249 45.30 9.15 -10.74
C GLY A 249 44.49 10.29 -10.13
N MET A 250 43.16 10.16 -10.03
CA MET A 250 42.32 11.13 -9.32
C MET A 250 42.43 10.94 -7.80
N LYS A 251 42.27 12.03 -7.04
CA LYS A 251 42.33 12.02 -5.55
C LYS A 251 41.06 11.47 -4.87
N SER A 252 39.98 11.32 -5.63
CA SER A 252 38.68 10.78 -5.23
C SER A 252 38.13 9.90 -6.36
N GLY A 253 36.87 9.50 -6.30
CA GLY A 253 36.19 8.88 -7.43
C GLY A 253 36.05 9.81 -8.63
N LEU A 254 35.46 9.29 -9.71
CA LEU A 254 35.23 10.04 -10.96
C LEU A 254 34.47 11.34 -10.69
N ARG A 255 33.46 11.28 -9.82
CA ARG A 255 32.62 12.41 -9.40
C ARG A 255 32.15 12.21 -7.96
N SER A 256 31.72 13.29 -7.31
CA SER A 256 31.04 13.21 -6.01
C SER A 256 29.91 14.22 -5.87
N ALA A 257 28.82 13.75 -5.26
CA ALA A 257 27.64 14.55 -4.95
C ALA A 257 27.78 15.36 -3.65
N LEU A 258 28.60 14.88 -2.71
CA LEU A 258 28.61 15.38 -1.32
C LEU A 258 29.79 16.30 -1.01
N GLY A 259 30.93 16.10 -1.68
CA GLY A 259 32.15 16.85 -1.40
C GLY A 259 33.35 16.34 -2.17
N GLU A 260 34.50 16.96 -1.94
CA GLU A 260 35.74 16.59 -2.61
C GLU A 260 36.92 16.65 -1.66
N VAL A 261 37.98 15.92 -1.98
CA VAL A 261 39.23 15.98 -1.23
C VAL A 261 40.09 17.10 -1.81
N GLY A 262 40.36 18.11 -0.99
CA GLY A 262 41.12 19.29 -1.39
C GLY A 262 42.60 18.99 -1.67
N GLU A 263 43.34 20.01 -2.12
CA GLU A 263 44.80 19.88 -2.31
C GLU A 263 45.55 19.55 -1.02
N ASP A 264 44.99 19.97 0.12
CA ASP A 264 45.44 19.71 1.48
C ASP A 264 45.17 18.27 1.95
N GLY A 265 44.45 17.46 1.17
CA GLY A 265 44.05 16.11 1.52
C GLY A 265 42.86 16.05 2.48
N ALA A 266 42.23 17.18 2.81
CA ALA A 266 41.06 17.24 3.68
C ALA A 266 39.75 17.15 2.87
N TRP A 267 38.71 16.57 3.46
CA TRP A 267 37.36 16.55 2.88
C TRP A 267 36.68 17.90 3.02
N HIS A 268 36.23 18.45 1.90
CA HIS A 268 35.46 19.69 1.84
C HIS A 268 34.07 19.41 1.25
N PRO A 269 32.98 19.61 2.01
CA PRO A 269 31.63 19.47 1.50
C PRO A 269 31.37 20.40 0.31
N LYS A 270 30.69 19.90 -0.72
CA LYS A 270 30.40 20.70 -1.92
C LYS A 270 29.34 21.74 -1.59
N THR A 271 29.67 23.01 -1.76
CA THR A 271 28.72 24.11 -1.54
C THR A 271 27.99 24.46 -2.84
N PRO A 272 26.65 24.67 -2.81
CA PRO A 272 25.92 25.07 -4.01
C PRO A 272 26.40 26.41 -4.57
N ASN A 273 26.70 26.47 -5.86
CA ASN A 273 27.03 27.70 -6.58
C ASN A 273 26.04 27.93 -7.74
N PRO A 274 25.14 28.94 -7.64
CA PRO A 274 24.19 29.25 -8.70
C PRO A 274 24.78 29.62 -10.06
N GLN A 275 26.07 30.00 -10.13
CA GLN A 275 26.71 30.37 -11.39
C GLN A 275 27.13 29.17 -12.23
N ASP A 276 27.30 28.01 -11.61
CA ASP A 276 27.75 26.79 -12.30
C ASP A 276 26.75 26.40 -13.40
N TYR A 277 25.45 26.52 -13.13
CA TYR A 277 24.40 26.20 -14.11
C TYR A 277 24.42 27.12 -15.35
N ARG A 278 25.03 28.30 -15.24
CA ARG A 278 25.18 29.25 -16.35
C ARG A 278 26.50 29.10 -17.10
N THR A 279 27.49 28.46 -16.51
CA THR A 279 28.88 28.48 -16.98
C THR A 279 29.38 27.12 -17.43
N LEU A 280 28.96 26.04 -16.78
CA LEU A 280 29.36 24.67 -17.13
C LEU A 280 28.56 24.17 -18.34
N THR A 281 29.27 23.73 -19.37
CA THR A 281 28.68 23.23 -20.63
C THR A 281 28.99 21.76 -20.90
N GLU A 282 30.07 21.23 -20.33
CA GLU A 282 30.41 19.80 -20.42
C GLU A 282 29.32 18.98 -19.69
N SER A 283 28.87 17.89 -20.33
CA SER A 283 27.65 17.20 -19.91
C SER A 283 27.76 16.55 -18.52
N HIS A 284 28.91 15.98 -18.17
CA HIS A 284 29.11 15.35 -16.86
C HIS A 284 29.23 16.41 -15.74
N GLU A 285 29.99 17.49 -15.97
CA GLU A 285 30.13 18.60 -15.05
C GLU A 285 28.80 19.32 -14.82
N ARG A 286 28.05 19.59 -15.89
CA ARG A 286 26.72 20.17 -15.83
C ARG A 286 25.71 19.22 -15.17
N GLY A 287 25.78 17.92 -15.47
CA GLY A 287 24.96 16.89 -14.84
C GLY A 287 25.18 16.78 -13.33
N SER A 288 26.42 17.02 -12.88
CA SER A 288 26.77 17.06 -11.44
C SER A 288 26.02 18.14 -10.66
N ILE A 289 25.52 19.19 -11.33
CA ILE A 289 24.68 20.23 -10.70
C ILE A 289 23.32 19.65 -10.30
N LEU A 290 22.70 18.87 -11.20
CA LEU A 290 21.45 18.18 -10.92
C LEU A 290 21.63 17.20 -9.75
N VAL A 291 22.72 16.43 -9.78
CA VAL A 291 23.07 15.48 -8.71
C VAL A 291 23.20 16.22 -7.36
N GLY A 292 23.97 17.31 -7.32
CA GLY A 292 24.15 18.11 -6.13
C GLY A 292 22.84 18.71 -5.59
N ALA A 293 21.94 19.14 -6.48
CA ALA A 293 20.64 19.68 -6.09
C ALA A 293 19.74 18.62 -5.44
N VAL A 294 19.68 17.42 -6.00
CA VAL A 294 18.87 16.33 -5.43
C VAL A 294 19.46 15.84 -4.11
N PHE A 295 20.79 15.69 -3.99
CA PHE A 295 21.43 15.31 -2.73
C PHE A 295 21.30 16.38 -1.63
N ASP A 296 21.28 17.66 -2.01
CA ASP A 296 20.98 18.75 -1.07
C ASP A 296 19.50 18.75 -0.62
N ALA A 297 18.58 18.28 -1.45
CA ALA A 297 17.19 18.03 -1.03
C ALA A 297 17.12 16.81 -0.08
N LEU A 298 17.72 15.68 -0.46
CA LEU A 298 17.83 14.46 0.34
C LEU A 298 18.34 14.76 1.76
N ASN A 299 19.45 15.48 1.88
CA ASN A 299 20.05 15.80 3.16
C ASN A 299 19.15 16.70 4.03
N LYS A 300 18.38 17.63 3.44
CA LYS A 300 17.42 18.45 4.20
C LYS A 300 16.28 17.63 4.76
N VAL A 301 15.70 16.75 3.94
CA VAL A 301 14.60 15.88 4.38
C VAL A 301 15.11 14.92 5.46
N TYR A 302 16.26 14.27 5.22
CA TYR A 302 16.89 13.40 6.20
C TYR A 302 17.13 14.10 7.54
N ARG A 303 17.77 15.28 7.54
CA ARG A 303 18.00 16.07 8.76
C ARG A 303 16.72 16.42 9.50
N SER A 304 15.65 16.74 8.76
CA SER A 304 14.32 16.98 9.34
C SER A 304 13.77 15.73 10.04
N ARG A 305 13.87 14.57 9.37
CA ARG A 305 13.38 13.28 9.86
C ARG A 305 14.12 12.76 11.09
N VAL A 306 15.43 13.01 11.20
CA VAL A 306 16.26 12.51 12.33
C VAL A 306 16.50 13.52 13.45
N ALA A 307 16.03 14.76 13.30
CA ALA A 307 16.31 15.83 14.25
C ALA A 307 15.85 15.49 15.69
N ASP A 308 14.75 14.76 15.79
CA ASP A 308 14.19 14.28 17.05
C ASP A 308 15.04 13.14 17.63
N LEU A 309 15.53 12.19 16.82
CA LEU A 309 16.44 11.13 17.26
C LEU A 309 17.73 11.72 17.85
N TRP A 310 18.26 12.76 17.22
CA TRP A 310 19.41 13.48 17.77
C TRP A 310 19.08 14.13 19.10
N ARG A 311 17.92 14.75 19.28
CA ARG A 311 17.49 15.32 20.56
C ARG A 311 17.26 14.23 21.62
N ILE A 312 16.65 13.10 21.27
CA ILE A 312 16.46 11.95 22.17
C ILE A 312 17.83 11.43 22.66
N ALA A 313 18.79 11.26 21.76
CA ALA A 313 20.13 10.77 22.09
C ALA A 313 21.01 11.79 22.83
N SER A 314 20.64 13.07 22.84
CA SER A 314 21.44 14.17 23.40
C SER A 314 20.74 14.94 24.52
N GLU A 315 19.80 14.29 25.20
CA GLU A 315 19.06 14.85 26.34
C GLU A 315 18.37 16.19 26.00
N GLY A 316 17.89 16.32 24.75
CA GLY A 316 17.15 17.48 24.23
C GLY A 316 18.00 18.56 23.55
N THR A 317 19.34 18.48 23.61
CA THR A 317 20.21 19.54 23.05
C THR A 317 20.29 19.53 21.52
N GLY A 318 20.07 18.37 20.90
CA GLY A 318 20.27 18.14 19.47
C GLY A 318 21.75 18.02 19.07
N VAL A 319 22.68 18.05 20.02
CA VAL A 319 24.13 17.98 19.79
C VAL A 319 24.68 16.69 20.39
N LEU A 320 25.12 15.77 19.55
CA LEU A 320 25.64 14.46 19.97
C LEU A 320 27.01 14.63 20.67
N LYS A 321 27.18 14.01 21.85
CA LYS A 321 28.45 13.99 22.63
C LYS A 321 29.61 13.42 21.80
N GLU A 322 30.83 13.94 21.96
CA GLU A 322 32.02 13.39 21.30
C GLU A 322 32.24 11.90 21.62
N GLY A 323 32.79 11.14 20.67
CA GLY A 323 32.95 9.68 20.75
C GLY A 323 32.01 8.86 19.85
N GLU A 324 32.11 7.53 19.87
CA GLU A 324 31.29 6.67 19.00
C GLU A 324 29.79 6.78 19.33
N LEU A 325 28.94 6.71 18.29
CA LEU A 325 27.50 6.71 18.47
C LEU A 325 27.01 5.33 18.94
N HIS A 326 25.95 5.33 19.75
CA HIS A 326 25.31 4.09 20.16
C HIS A 326 24.81 3.30 18.92
N PRO A 327 25.04 1.97 18.82
CA PRO A 327 24.67 1.19 17.64
C PRO A 327 23.20 1.31 17.24
N ASP A 328 22.27 1.33 18.20
CA ASP A 328 20.85 1.53 17.93
C ASP A 328 20.53 2.90 17.31
N LEU A 329 21.23 3.96 17.73
CA LEU A 329 21.07 5.28 17.12
C LEU A 329 21.52 5.22 15.66
N VAL A 330 22.69 4.62 15.41
CA VAL A 330 23.19 4.43 14.04
C VAL A 330 22.19 3.61 13.21
N ASN A 331 21.59 2.55 13.77
CA ASN A 331 20.58 1.74 13.09
C ASN A 331 19.34 2.56 12.72
N ARG A 332 18.80 3.37 13.63
CA ARG A 332 17.66 4.25 13.34
C ARG A 332 17.99 5.31 12.30
N LEU A 333 19.15 5.95 12.42
CA LEU A 333 19.66 6.89 11.42
C LEU A 333 19.84 6.23 10.05
N THR A 334 20.22 4.96 10.02
CA THR A 334 20.35 4.16 8.80
C THR A 334 19.01 3.91 8.15
N MET A 335 18.01 3.47 8.91
CA MET A 335 16.65 3.24 8.38
C MET A 335 16.07 4.53 7.80
N GLU A 336 16.17 5.65 8.52
CA GLU A 336 15.69 6.95 8.04
C GLU A 336 16.44 7.41 6.78
N ALA A 337 17.76 7.20 6.69
CA ALA A 337 18.54 7.52 5.50
C ALA A 337 18.14 6.64 4.30
N SER A 338 17.98 5.33 4.52
CA SER A 338 17.56 4.36 3.51
C SER A 338 16.17 4.67 2.96
N GLU A 339 15.20 4.93 3.83
CA GLU A 339 13.83 5.29 3.43
C GLU A 339 13.80 6.62 2.69
N THR A 340 14.47 7.65 3.20
CA THR A 340 14.52 8.97 2.55
C THR A 340 15.14 8.89 1.15
N ALA A 341 16.23 8.13 0.99
CA ALA A 341 16.88 7.94 -0.31
C ALA A 341 16.04 7.09 -1.27
N GLN A 342 15.32 6.10 -0.75
CA GLN A 342 14.37 5.32 -1.53
C GLN A 342 13.22 6.19 -2.04
N ASP A 343 12.60 7.00 -1.18
CA ASP A 343 11.55 7.95 -1.56
C ASP A 343 12.05 8.91 -2.65
N VAL A 344 13.26 9.47 -2.47
CA VAL A 344 13.89 10.36 -3.45
C VAL A 344 14.15 9.66 -4.79
N LEU A 345 14.66 8.43 -4.79
CA LEU A 345 14.87 7.65 -6.01
C LEU A 345 13.54 7.39 -6.73
N GLU A 346 12.52 6.97 -5.99
CA GLU A 346 11.19 6.70 -6.55
C GLU A 346 10.55 7.99 -7.11
N MET A 347 10.69 9.13 -6.43
CA MET A 347 10.27 10.44 -6.94
C MET A 347 11.01 10.81 -8.24
N CYS A 348 12.33 10.65 -8.28
CA CYS A 348 13.15 10.98 -9.46
C CYS A 348 12.79 10.10 -10.67
N VAL A 349 12.60 8.79 -10.48
CA VAL A 349 12.25 7.89 -11.58
C VAL A 349 10.80 8.13 -12.05
N ARG A 350 9.84 8.31 -11.13
CA ARG A 350 8.44 8.58 -11.48
C ARG A 350 8.25 9.88 -12.26
N ALA A 351 9.09 10.88 -11.98
CA ALA A 351 9.11 12.15 -12.70
C ALA A 351 9.40 12.01 -14.21
N LEU A 352 9.98 10.90 -14.66
CA LEU A 352 10.22 10.68 -16.10
C LEU A 352 8.90 10.69 -16.90
N ASP A 353 7.84 10.03 -16.40
CA ASP A 353 6.53 10.05 -17.06
C ASP A 353 5.88 11.47 -17.07
N TYR A 354 6.34 12.38 -16.22
CA TYR A 354 5.93 13.79 -16.16
C TYR A 354 6.94 14.74 -16.83
N SER A 355 7.95 14.20 -17.51
CA SER A 355 8.97 15.01 -18.18
C SER A 355 8.64 15.17 -19.66
N PRO A 356 8.99 16.32 -20.28
CA PRO A 356 8.92 16.45 -21.72
C PRO A 356 9.94 15.51 -22.38
N SER A 357 9.50 14.85 -23.45
CA SER A 357 10.27 13.82 -24.17
C SER A 357 11.39 14.36 -25.05
N VAL A 358 11.39 15.67 -25.29
CA VAL A 358 12.37 16.39 -26.12
C VAL A 358 12.74 17.70 -25.42
N ASP A 359 13.96 18.19 -25.66
CA ASP A 359 14.41 19.51 -25.22
C ASP A 359 14.21 19.75 -23.70
N ILE A 360 14.40 18.70 -22.89
CA ILE A 360 14.27 18.78 -21.43
C ILE A 360 15.28 19.77 -20.84
N THR A 361 14.88 20.47 -19.80
CA THR A 361 15.75 21.30 -18.95
C THR A 361 15.69 20.82 -17.51
N PHE A 362 16.69 21.14 -16.68
CA PHE A 362 16.64 20.80 -15.25
C PHE A 362 15.45 21.44 -14.53
N SER A 363 15.00 22.60 -15.03
CA SER A 363 13.80 23.27 -14.56
C SER A 363 12.51 22.50 -14.89
N ASP A 364 12.41 21.93 -16.09
CA ASP A 364 11.28 21.07 -16.48
C ASP A 364 11.26 19.79 -15.65
N TYR A 365 12.43 19.21 -15.39
CA TYR A 365 12.55 18.03 -14.53
C TYR A 365 12.15 18.31 -13.07
N LEU A 366 12.52 19.47 -12.51
CA LEU A 366 12.00 19.89 -11.20
C LEU A 366 10.48 19.95 -11.18
N ARG A 367 9.85 20.56 -12.21
CA ARG A 367 8.38 20.57 -12.31
C ARG A 367 7.80 19.17 -12.35
N ALA A 368 8.44 18.27 -13.11
CA ALA A 368 8.02 16.89 -13.22
C ALA A 368 8.06 16.17 -11.86
N ILE A 369 9.15 16.33 -11.07
CA ILE A 369 9.27 15.78 -9.71
C ILE A 369 8.15 16.30 -8.81
N ILE A 370 7.96 17.61 -8.75
CA ILE A 370 6.97 18.25 -7.86
C ILE A 370 5.54 17.86 -8.25
N THR A 371 5.26 17.78 -9.56
CA THR A 371 3.93 17.38 -10.06
C THR A 371 3.65 15.91 -9.80
N ALA A 372 4.62 15.02 -10.08
CA ALA A 372 4.49 13.59 -9.86
C ALA A 372 4.27 13.24 -8.38
N ASP A 373 4.98 13.93 -7.49
CA ASP A 373 4.82 13.74 -6.05
C ASP A 373 3.50 14.34 -5.53
N TYR A 374 3.11 15.55 -5.98
CA TYR A 374 1.82 16.13 -5.63
C TYR A 374 0.64 15.26 -6.07
N ASP A 375 0.76 14.60 -7.23
CA ASP A 375 -0.21 13.63 -7.71
C ASP A 375 -0.25 12.33 -6.91
N LEU A 376 0.82 11.91 -6.24
CA LEU A 376 0.77 10.71 -5.41
C LEU A 376 0.40 11.03 -3.96
N ASN A 377 1.06 12.03 -3.38
CA ASN A 377 0.96 12.41 -1.98
C ASN A 377 0.75 13.93 -1.82
N PRO A 378 -0.47 14.46 -2.02
CA PRO A 378 -0.74 15.89 -1.94
C PRO A 378 -0.38 16.52 -0.58
N ASN A 379 -0.38 15.75 0.51
CA ASN A 379 -0.15 16.26 1.86
C ASN A 379 1.33 16.53 2.17
N ASP A 380 2.26 15.79 1.56
CA ASP A 380 3.73 15.89 1.78
C ASP A 380 4.12 16.14 3.24
N PRO A 381 3.86 15.16 4.13
CA PRO A 381 4.05 15.34 5.58
C PRO A 381 5.51 15.66 5.96
N PHE A 382 6.47 15.26 5.11
CA PHE A 382 7.90 15.46 5.35
C PHE A 382 8.50 16.65 4.58
N ASN A 383 7.67 17.41 3.85
CA ASN A 383 8.08 18.59 3.07
C ASN A 383 9.15 18.31 2.01
N TYR A 384 9.13 17.15 1.36
CA TYR A 384 10.02 16.79 0.26
C TYR A 384 9.99 17.88 -0.82
N ARG A 385 8.81 18.32 -1.25
CA ARG A 385 8.69 19.28 -2.36
C ARG A 385 9.35 20.61 -2.05
N VAL A 386 9.23 21.09 -0.81
CA VAL A 386 9.89 22.33 -0.37
C VAL A 386 11.41 22.16 -0.39
N ALA A 387 11.93 21.02 0.09
CA ALA A 387 13.36 20.73 0.09
C ALA A 387 13.94 20.71 -1.34
N PHE A 388 13.24 20.10 -2.31
CA PHE A 388 13.63 20.09 -3.72
C PHE A 388 13.65 21.50 -4.32
N VAL A 389 12.61 22.29 -4.12
CA VAL A 389 12.53 23.67 -4.64
C VAL A 389 13.65 24.53 -4.06
N GLU A 390 13.90 24.42 -2.76
CA GLU A 390 14.97 25.17 -2.11
C GLU A 390 16.35 24.74 -2.64
N ALA A 391 16.60 23.45 -2.76
CA ALA A 391 17.87 22.91 -3.21
C ALA A 391 18.17 23.32 -4.66
N PHE A 392 17.25 23.08 -5.60
CA PHE A 392 17.43 23.46 -7.01
C PHE A 392 17.71 24.96 -7.17
N ARG A 393 17.05 25.81 -6.39
CA ARG A 393 17.31 27.25 -6.35
C ARG A 393 18.74 27.57 -5.90
N ARG A 394 19.27 26.88 -4.88
CA ARG A 394 20.65 27.09 -4.41
C ARG A 394 21.69 26.73 -5.46
N TYR A 395 21.35 25.88 -6.42
CA TYR A 395 22.17 25.54 -7.59
C TYR A 395 21.86 26.39 -8.84
N GLY A 396 21.04 27.43 -8.71
CA GLY A 396 20.72 28.33 -9.83
C GLY A 396 19.70 27.77 -10.82
N ILE A 397 19.08 26.63 -10.52
CA ILE A 397 18.03 26.03 -11.33
C ILE A 397 16.68 26.62 -10.89
N PHE A 398 16.13 27.51 -11.70
CA PHE A 398 14.80 28.08 -11.49
C PHE A 398 14.18 28.51 -12.82
N LEU A 399 12.85 28.53 -12.84
CA LEU A 399 12.08 28.94 -14.01
C LEU A 399 12.05 30.46 -14.13
N ALA A 400 12.89 31.00 -15.01
CA ALA A 400 13.00 32.44 -15.27
C ALA A 400 11.65 33.08 -15.67
N ASP A 401 10.77 32.30 -16.31
CA ASP A 401 9.51 32.77 -16.90
C ASP A 401 8.30 32.80 -15.94
N ILE A 402 8.45 32.31 -14.71
CA ILE A 402 7.32 32.22 -13.77
C ILE A 402 7.23 33.42 -12.84
N GLY A 403 8.34 34.05 -12.46
CA GLY A 403 8.34 35.24 -11.58
C GLY A 403 7.91 34.99 -10.13
N THR A 404 7.47 33.78 -9.76
CA THR A 404 7.20 33.32 -8.39
C THR A 404 7.72 31.90 -8.16
N LEU A 405 7.91 31.52 -6.89
CA LEU A 405 8.50 30.24 -6.47
C LEU A 405 7.56 29.40 -5.58
N SER A 406 6.24 29.63 -5.66
CA SER A 406 5.25 28.80 -4.97
C SER A 406 5.15 27.41 -5.60
N LEU A 407 4.94 26.39 -4.77
CA LEU A 407 4.75 24.99 -5.20
C LEU A 407 3.69 24.88 -6.31
N GLU A 408 2.56 25.56 -6.15
CA GLU A 408 1.46 25.57 -7.13
C GLU A 408 1.90 26.03 -8.52
N THR A 409 2.87 26.96 -8.60
CA THR A 409 3.31 27.51 -9.88
C THR A 409 4.36 26.63 -10.58
N LEU A 410 4.91 25.65 -9.85
CA LEU A 410 5.81 24.63 -10.39
C LEU A 410 5.06 23.39 -10.88
N LEU A 411 3.79 23.21 -10.51
CA LEU A 411 2.97 22.14 -11.06
C LEU A 411 2.78 22.34 -12.57
N TRP A 412 2.79 21.24 -13.34
CA TRP A 412 2.36 21.30 -14.73
C TRP A 412 0.91 21.80 -14.80
N PRO A 413 0.59 22.71 -15.73
CA PRO A 413 -0.77 23.20 -15.87
C PRO A 413 -1.68 22.07 -16.34
N LYS A 414 -2.88 22.00 -15.77
CA LYS A 414 -3.95 21.15 -16.32
C LYS A 414 -4.49 21.76 -17.62
N PRO A 415 -5.14 20.95 -18.49
CA PRO A 415 -5.85 21.44 -19.66
C PRO A 415 -6.72 22.66 -19.37
N LYS A 416 -6.66 23.69 -20.22
CA LYS A 416 -7.37 24.96 -19.99
C LYS A 416 -8.82 24.96 -20.51
N ASP A 417 -9.12 24.03 -21.41
CA ASP A 417 -10.40 23.87 -22.09
C ASP A 417 -10.85 22.42 -21.94
N ILE A 418 -12.14 22.20 -21.68
CA ILE A 418 -12.77 20.87 -21.62
C ILE A 418 -12.47 20.08 -22.90
N ARG A 419 -12.32 20.75 -24.05
CA ARG A 419 -11.94 20.11 -25.32
C ARG A 419 -10.53 19.51 -25.30
N GLU A 420 -9.59 20.13 -24.58
CA GLU A 420 -8.23 19.59 -24.39
C GLU A 420 -8.26 18.45 -23.36
N GLU A 421 -9.10 18.55 -22.33
CA GLU A 421 -9.32 17.48 -21.34
C GLU A 421 -9.89 16.20 -21.98
N THR A 422 -10.73 16.36 -23.01
CA THR A 422 -11.45 15.26 -23.67
C THR A 422 -10.79 14.80 -24.98
N VAL A 423 -9.57 15.28 -25.29
CA VAL A 423 -8.93 15.11 -26.61
C VAL A 423 -8.80 13.64 -27.02
N VAL A 424 -8.46 12.77 -26.07
CA VAL A 424 -8.31 11.32 -26.23
C VAL A 424 -9.39 10.51 -25.52
N GLN A 425 -10.34 11.16 -24.83
CA GLN A 425 -11.31 10.49 -23.97
C GLN A 425 -12.08 9.38 -24.69
N ASP A 426 -12.65 9.69 -25.85
CA ASP A 426 -13.37 8.72 -26.68
C ASP A 426 -12.53 7.48 -27.02
N PHE A 427 -11.25 7.68 -27.32
CA PHE A 427 -10.34 6.59 -27.63
C PHE A 427 -10.03 5.78 -26.37
N ILE A 428 -9.68 6.45 -25.27
CA ILE A 428 -9.41 5.75 -24.01
C ILE A 428 -10.60 4.90 -23.61
N ILE A 429 -11.81 5.45 -23.56
CA ILE A 429 -12.99 4.71 -23.12
C ILE A 429 -13.26 3.52 -24.05
N LYS A 430 -13.36 3.73 -25.36
CA LYS A 430 -13.83 2.71 -26.31
C LYS A 430 -12.77 1.70 -26.74
N GLU A 431 -11.50 2.09 -26.75
CA GLU A 431 -10.41 1.28 -27.31
C GLU A 431 -9.43 0.77 -26.25
N LEU A 432 -9.42 1.39 -25.07
CA LEU A 432 -8.57 0.98 -23.97
C LEU A 432 -9.37 0.54 -22.76
N ALA A 433 -10.25 1.33 -22.15
CA ALA A 433 -10.94 0.98 -20.91
C ALA A 433 -12.03 -0.09 -21.09
N GLU A 434 -12.75 -0.10 -22.22
CA GLU A 434 -13.75 -1.15 -22.53
C GLU A 434 -13.10 -2.50 -22.88
N GLU A 435 -11.94 -2.48 -23.53
CA GLU A 435 -11.24 -3.69 -24.01
C GLU A 435 -10.16 -4.16 -23.02
N PHE A 436 -9.53 -3.22 -22.32
CA PHE A 436 -8.41 -3.44 -21.43
C PHE A 436 -8.64 -2.83 -20.06
N THR A 437 -8.31 -3.62 -19.08
CA THR A 437 -8.41 -3.29 -17.68
C THR A 437 -7.08 -3.65 -17.03
N PRO A 438 -6.78 -3.17 -15.82
CA PRO A 438 -5.63 -3.67 -15.07
C PRO A 438 -5.61 -5.21 -14.95
N TRP A 439 -6.78 -5.87 -15.10
CA TRP A 439 -7.00 -7.31 -14.96
C TRP A 439 -6.59 -8.15 -16.18
N ASN A 440 -6.65 -7.59 -17.39
CA ASN A 440 -6.51 -8.37 -18.63
C ASN A 440 -5.34 -7.91 -19.52
N LEU A 441 -4.63 -6.86 -19.11
CA LEU A 441 -3.45 -6.39 -19.83
C LEU A 441 -2.42 -7.52 -19.86
N PRO A 442 -1.85 -7.85 -21.04
CA PRO A 442 -0.90 -8.94 -21.13
C PRO A 442 0.28 -8.75 -20.16
N GLN A 443 0.50 -9.71 -19.27
CA GLN A 443 1.66 -9.70 -18.35
C GLN A 443 2.97 -10.04 -19.06
N GLU A 444 2.90 -10.79 -20.16
CA GLU A 444 4.04 -11.07 -21.01
C GLU A 444 4.46 -9.80 -21.76
N ARG A 445 5.69 -9.34 -21.51
CA ARG A 445 6.19 -8.05 -22.00
C ARG A 445 6.13 -7.91 -23.53
N GLU A 446 6.37 -8.98 -24.27
CA GLU A 446 6.31 -8.99 -25.74
C GLU A 446 4.88 -8.77 -26.27
N LYS A 447 3.92 -9.47 -25.67
CA LYS A 447 2.49 -9.33 -26.02
C LYS A 447 1.99 -7.93 -25.67
N LEU A 448 2.33 -7.44 -24.47
CA LEU A 448 1.96 -6.09 -24.03
C LEU A 448 2.54 -5.03 -24.97
N TYR A 449 3.82 -5.14 -25.29
CA TYR A 449 4.48 -4.22 -26.20
C TYR A 449 3.81 -4.18 -27.58
N THR A 450 3.54 -5.35 -28.16
CA THR A 450 2.90 -5.47 -29.49
C THR A 450 1.52 -4.83 -29.48
N LEU A 451 0.74 -5.09 -28.43
CA LEU A 451 -0.58 -4.50 -28.23
C LEU A 451 -0.49 -2.97 -28.10
N MET A 452 0.43 -2.45 -27.28
CA MET A 452 0.58 -1.00 -27.09
C MET A 452 1.03 -0.30 -28.37
N CYS A 453 1.88 -0.93 -29.18
CA CYS A 453 2.24 -0.41 -30.51
C CYS A 453 1.06 -0.39 -31.47
N GLU A 454 0.20 -1.42 -31.46
CA GLU A 454 -1.03 -1.43 -32.24
C GLU A 454 -1.96 -0.28 -31.83
N LYS A 455 -2.16 -0.09 -30.53
CA LYS A 455 -3.02 0.96 -29.98
C LYS A 455 -2.45 2.36 -30.23
N ALA A 456 -1.13 2.55 -30.15
CA ALA A 456 -0.48 3.80 -30.53
C ALA A 456 -0.74 4.16 -32.01
N ASN A 457 -0.59 3.20 -32.93
CA ASN A 457 -0.89 3.40 -34.34
C ASN A 457 -2.38 3.71 -34.59
N LYS A 458 -3.29 3.07 -33.82
CA LYS A 458 -4.73 3.31 -33.92
C LYS A 458 -5.09 4.71 -33.41
N LEU A 459 -4.52 5.14 -32.28
CA LEU A 459 -4.68 6.49 -31.76
C LEU A 459 -4.18 7.53 -32.77
N GLN A 460 -3.00 7.33 -33.36
CA GLN A 460 -2.45 8.23 -34.38
C GLN A 460 -3.43 8.42 -35.55
N LYS A 461 -4.03 7.33 -36.06
CA LYS A 461 -5.05 7.41 -37.12
C LYS A 461 -6.31 8.15 -36.65
N ASN A 462 -6.76 7.93 -35.41
CA ASN A 462 -7.91 8.62 -34.83
C ASN A 462 -7.67 10.14 -34.75
N LEU A 463 -6.48 10.56 -34.29
CA LEU A 463 -6.10 11.96 -34.17
C LEU A 463 -6.04 12.65 -35.54
N VAL A 464 -5.44 11.99 -36.55
CA VAL A 464 -5.40 12.51 -37.94
C VAL A 464 -6.81 12.68 -38.52
N ALA A 465 -7.72 11.73 -38.26
CA ALA A 465 -9.11 11.81 -38.74
C ALA A 465 -9.89 12.99 -38.13
N ARG A 466 -9.52 13.42 -36.91
CA ARG A 466 -10.16 14.52 -36.17
C ARG A 466 -9.38 15.83 -36.22
N LYS A 467 -8.38 15.96 -37.10
CA LYS A 467 -7.41 17.06 -37.11
C LYS A 467 -8.01 18.48 -37.08
N GLU A 468 -9.13 18.71 -37.77
CA GLU A 468 -9.80 20.03 -37.79
C GLU A 468 -10.43 20.37 -36.43
N ALA A 469 -10.99 19.38 -35.74
CA ALA A 469 -11.60 19.55 -34.42
C ALA A 469 -10.55 19.69 -33.30
N LEU A 470 -9.36 19.13 -33.50
CA LEU A 470 -8.28 19.07 -32.50
C LEU A 470 -7.21 20.16 -32.69
N LYS A 471 -7.41 21.07 -33.64
CA LYS A 471 -6.42 22.09 -33.99
C LYS A 471 -6.09 22.99 -32.80
N GLY A 472 -4.82 22.99 -32.39
CA GLY A 472 -4.32 23.80 -31.27
C GLY A 472 -4.56 23.20 -29.88
N LEU A 473 -5.09 21.98 -29.77
CA LEU A 473 -5.33 21.29 -28.49
C LEU A 473 -4.18 20.37 -28.05
N LEU A 474 -3.23 20.06 -28.94
CA LEU A 474 -2.08 19.19 -28.65
C LEU A 474 -0.75 19.97 -28.57
N GLY A 475 -0.85 21.19 -28.05
CA GLY A 475 0.30 22.09 -27.87
C GLY A 475 1.02 22.38 -29.18
N GLU A 476 2.28 21.97 -29.24
CA GLU A 476 3.20 22.23 -30.36
C GLU A 476 3.08 21.18 -31.49
N ILE A 477 2.25 20.14 -31.35
CA ILE A 477 2.07 19.14 -32.41
C ILE A 477 1.11 19.66 -33.48
N GLU A 478 1.62 19.79 -34.71
CA GLU A 478 0.81 20.14 -35.87
C GLU A 478 0.30 18.88 -36.57
N LEU A 479 -0.99 18.59 -36.43
CA LEU A 479 -1.64 17.39 -37.00
C LEU A 479 -1.68 17.37 -38.54
N ASP A 480 -1.42 18.51 -39.19
CA ASP A 480 -1.30 18.61 -40.66
C ASP A 480 0.09 18.19 -41.17
N GLN A 481 1.08 18.10 -40.28
CA GLN A 481 2.41 17.62 -40.57
C GLN A 481 2.60 16.19 -40.04
N PRO A 482 3.57 15.41 -40.56
CA PRO A 482 3.88 14.10 -40.00
C PRO A 482 4.21 14.20 -38.51
N PHE A 483 3.56 13.36 -37.69
CA PHE A 483 3.86 13.17 -36.28
C PHE A 483 3.70 11.69 -35.94
N GLN A 484 4.25 11.28 -34.80
CA GLN A 484 4.15 9.91 -34.31
C GLN A 484 3.55 9.90 -32.90
N VAL A 485 2.54 9.04 -32.67
CA VAL A 485 2.21 8.60 -31.30
C VAL A 485 3.26 7.55 -30.94
N LYS A 486 4.27 7.96 -30.17
CA LYS A 486 5.44 7.15 -29.88
C LYS A 486 5.12 5.99 -28.96
N SER A 487 4.36 6.27 -27.90
CA SER A 487 4.06 5.30 -26.87
C SER A 487 2.71 5.56 -26.21
N ILE A 488 2.07 4.48 -25.76
CA ILE A 488 0.93 4.47 -24.86
C ILE A 488 1.26 3.41 -23.82
N TRP A 489 1.41 3.79 -22.56
CA TRP A 489 1.77 2.87 -21.49
C TRP A 489 0.81 2.96 -20.31
N PRO A 490 0.28 1.83 -19.82
CA PRO A 490 -0.45 1.80 -18.56
C PRO A 490 0.54 1.91 -17.41
N ARG A 491 0.14 2.60 -16.35
CA ARG A 491 0.81 2.57 -15.06
C ARG A 491 -0.19 2.49 -13.93
N GLN A 492 0.21 1.83 -12.85
CA GLN A 492 -0.58 1.74 -11.63
C GLN A 492 0.29 2.07 -10.41
N HIS A 493 -0.11 3.07 -9.63
CA HIS A 493 0.54 3.42 -8.38
C HIS A 493 -0.39 3.19 -7.20
N SER A 494 0.17 2.91 -6.03
CA SER A 494 -0.57 2.96 -4.76
C SER A 494 -0.16 4.23 -4.01
N GLY A 495 -1.12 5.06 -3.65
CA GLY A 495 -0.89 6.21 -2.78
C GLY A 495 -0.60 5.78 -1.33
N PRO A 496 -0.22 6.74 -0.46
CA PRO A 496 0.14 6.46 0.94
C PRO A 496 -1.01 5.82 1.75
N ASN A 497 -2.26 6.00 1.30
CA ASN A 497 -3.45 5.41 1.93
C ASN A 497 -3.90 4.11 1.25
N GLY A 498 -3.08 3.51 0.38
CA GLY A 498 -3.39 2.28 -0.36
C GLY A 498 -4.35 2.46 -1.54
N GLU A 499 -4.77 3.70 -1.81
CA GLU A 499 -5.53 4.09 -3.00
C GLU A 499 -4.75 3.77 -4.28
N THR A 500 -5.34 3.00 -5.20
CA THR A 500 -4.69 2.68 -6.48
C THR A 500 -5.05 3.71 -7.54
N PHE A 501 -4.05 4.23 -8.24
CA PHE A 501 -4.18 5.18 -9.35
C PHE A 501 -3.75 4.52 -10.65
N SER A 502 -4.71 4.32 -11.55
CA SER A 502 -4.45 3.80 -12.90
C SER A 502 -4.46 4.94 -13.90
N GLN A 503 -3.40 5.07 -14.69
CA GLN A 503 -3.26 6.12 -15.70
C GLN A 503 -2.61 5.60 -16.97
N TRP A 504 -2.89 6.28 -18.08
CA TRP A 504 -2.18 6.11 -19.34
C TRP A 504 -1.21 7.26 -19.55
N VAL A 505 0.04 6.93 -19.88
CA VAL A 505 1.04 7.88 -20.33
C VAL A 505 1.11 7.77 -21.85
N ILE A 506 0.70 8.83 -22.54
CA ILE A 506 0.69 8.90 -24.00
C ILE A 506 1.72 9.91 -24.45
N GLU A 507 2.63 9.48 -25.30
CA GLU A 507 3.73 10.31 -25.76
C GLU A 507 3.65 10.51 -27.27
N MET A 508 3.67 11.77 -27.70
CA MET A 508 3.64 12.15 -29.12
C MET A 508 4.86 12.99 -29.44
N VAL A 509 5.46 12.74 -30.61
CA VAL A 509 6.66 13.43 -31.08
C VAL A 509 6.51 13.82 -32.56
N GLN A 510 7.13 14.92 -32.93
CA GLN A 510 7.11 15.47 -34.29
C GLN A 510 8.47 16.03 -34.67
N ASP A 511 9.03 15.53 -35.76
CA ASP A 511 10.24 16.06 -36.39
C ASP A 511 9.90 17.32 -37.19
N ARG A 512 10.57 18.44 -36.87
CA ARG A 512 10.47 19.72 -37.57
C ARG A 512 11.74 19.96 -38.40
N SER A 513 11.66 20.87 -39.37
CA SER A 513 12.81 21.19 -40.23
C SER A 513 14.00 21.71 -39.41
N LYS A 514 15.21 21.21 -39.69
CA LYS A 514 16.45 21.68 -39.04
C LYS A 514 16.62 23.20 -39.22
N ASP A 515 17.09 23.88 -38.16
CA ASP A 515 17.37 25.32 -38.22
C ASP A 515 18.63 25.61 -39.07
N SER A 516 18.88 26.88 -39.36
CA SER A 516 20.07 27.47 -39.99
C SER A 516 21.42 26.98 -39.44
N ASN A 517 21.46 26.50 -38.19
CA ASN A 517 22.64 25.89 -37.55
C ASN A 517 22.68 24.35 -37.62
N ASN A 518 21.80 23.73 -38.41
CA ASN A 518 21.70 22.28 -38.62
C ASN A 518 21.31 21.44 -37.36
N VAL A 519 20.76 22.10 -36.34
CA VAL A 519 20.22 21.48 -35.11
C VAL A 519 18.82 20.92 -35.38
N ALA A 520 18.53 19.71 -34.88
CA ALA A 520 17.22 19.08 -35.01
C ALA A 520 16.15 19.90 -34.27
N GLN A 521 15.09 20.29 -34.98
CA GLN A 521 13.90 20.85 -34.34
C GLN A 521 12.92 19.71 -34.08
N LEU A 522 12.51 19.54 -32.83
CA LEU A 522 11.58 18.51 -32.38
C LEU A 522 10.46 19.18 -31.60
N ALA A 523 9.28 18.59 -31.64
CA ALA A 523 8.18 18.93 -30.74
C ALA A 523 7.65 17.66 -30.07
N CYS A 524 7.21 17.78 -28.83
CA CYS A 524 6.54 16.71 -28.10
C CYS A 524 5.26 17.17 -27.42
N CYS A 525 4.37 16.20 -27.18
CA CYS A 525 3.21 16.32 -26.32
C CYS A 525 3.07 15.01 -25.52
N THR A 526 3.23 15.10 -24.20
CA THR A 526 3.02 14.00 -23.25
C THR A 526 1.70 14.24 -22.52
N LEU A 527 0.77 13.30 -22.63
CA LEU A 527 -0.51 13.33 -21.95
C LEU A 527 -0.51 12.31 -20.81
N LEU A 528 -0.85 12.76 -19.61
CA LEU A 528 -1.21 11.87 -18.51
C LEU A 528 -2.73 11.82 -18.42
N VAL A 529 -3.28 10.63 -18.64
CA VAL A 529 -4.70 10.42 -18.83
C VAL A 529 -5.22 9.47 -17.75
N ASP A 530 -6.31 9.84 -17.12
CA ASP A 530 -6.99 8.97 -16.16
C ASP A 530 -7.49 7.71 -16.86
N ALA A 531 -7.09 6.52 -16.37
CA ALA A 531 -7.36 5.28 -17.09
C ALA A 531 -8.84 4.91 -17.14
N GLU A 532 -9.63 5.43 -16.21
CA GLU A 532 -11.04 5.13 -16.10
C GLU A 532 -11.88 6.16 -16.86
N THR A 533 -11.62 7.45 -16.66
CA THR A 533 -12.47 8.52 -17.25
C THR A 533 -12.03 8.93 -18.65
N GLY A 534 -10.79 8.59 -19.05
CA GLY A 534 -10.18 9.06 -20.30
C GLY A 534 -9.86 10.56 -20.32
N LEU A 535 -10.04 11.27 -19.19
CA LEU A 535 -9.77 12.69 -19.07
C LEU A 535 -8.27 12.94 -18.92
N VAL A 536 -7.76 13.91 -19.69
CA VAL A 536 -6.37 14.35 -19.63
C VAL A 536 -6.18 15.17 -18.34
N ARG A 537 -5.34 14.68 -17.43
CA ARG A 537 -4.97 15.42 -16.22
C ARG A 537 -3.89 16.45 -16.49
N TYR A 538 -2.89 16.08 -17.28
CA TYR A 538 -1.77 16.96 -17.65
C TYR A 538 -1.47 16.82 -19.14
N SER A 539 -1.25 17.97 -19.78
CA SER A 539 -0.83 18.12 -21.17
C SER A 539 0.52 18.84 -21.17
N ILE A 540 1.59 18.08 -21.34
CA ILE A 540 2.97 18.55 -21.22
C ILE A 540 3.54 18.69 -22.64
N HIS A 541 3.81 19.92 -23.06
CA HIS A 541 4.24 20.20 -24.43
C HIS A 541 5.53 21.02 -24.44
N LYS A 542 6.46 20.64 -25.32
CA LYS A 542 7.78 21.26 -25.48
C LYS A 542 8.22 21.19 -26.95
N ALA A 543 8.96 22.18 -27.42
CA ALA A 543 9.58 22.15 -28.74
C ALA A 543 10.95 22.85 -28.75
N SER A 544 11.92 22.26 -29.45
CA SER A 544 13.26 22.84 -29.63
C SER A 544 13.26 23.93 -30.70
N GLY A 545 14.14 24.93 -30.53
CA GLY A 545 14.31 26.03 -31.50
C GLY A 545 13.17 27.06 -31.58
N GLY A 546 12.14 26.96 -30.73
CA GLY A 546 11.02 27.91 -30.72
C GLY A 546 11.42 29.30 -30.19
N LYS A 547 10.75 30.36 -30.67
CA LYS A 547 10.71 31.71 -30.07
C LYS A 547 10.00 31.70 -28.69
N ASN A 548 10.36 30.77 -27.81
CA ASN A 548 9.65 30.53 -26.55
C ASN A 548 9.86 31.63 -25.50
N ALA A 549 10.90 32.45 -25.64
CA ALA A 549 11.11 33.60 -24.75
C ALA A 549 10.02 34.70 -24.92
N GLU A 550 9.34 34.79 -26.07
CA GLU A 550 8.23 35.75 -26.26
C GLU A 550 6.84 35.16 -26.02
N ARG A 551 6.64 33.85 -26.24
CA ARG A 551 5.32 33.21 -26.14
C ARG A 551 4.96 32.70 -24.72
N VAL A 552 5.95 32.55 -23.84
CA VAL A 552 5.77 32.07 -22.45
C VAL A 552 5.66 33.20 -21.42
N LYS A 553 5.79 34.47 -21.83
CA LYS A 553 5.37 35.64 -21.03
C LYS A 553 3.84 35.77 -20.99
N GLN A 554 3.12 34.73 -20.60
CA GLN A 554 1.85 34.95 -19.93
C GLN A 554 2.18 35.70 -18.66
N SER A 555 1.60 36.88 -18.47
CA SER A 555 1.88 37.64 -17.24
C SER A 555 1.53 36.76 -16.05
N LEU A 556 2.29 36.82 -14.96
CA LEU A 556 1.95 36.15 -13.69
C LEU A 556 0.47 36.37 -13.33
N LEU A 557 -0.03 37.58 -13.65
CA LEU A 557 -1.41 38.00 -13.49
C LEU A 557 -2.40 37.14 -14.30
N GLU A 558 -2.08 36.76 -15.54
CA GLU A 558 -2.92 35.86 -16.36
C GLU A 558 -2.95 34.43 -15.82
N ARG A 559 -1.83 33.91 -15.30
CA ARG A 559 -1.79 32.59 -14.65
C ARG A 559 -2.54 32.59 -13.31
N SER A 560 -2.41 33.65 -12.52
CA SER A 560 -3.11 33.81 -11.23
C SER A 560 -4.63 34.02 -11.38
N ARG A 561 -5.10 34.53 -12.53
CA ARG A 561 -6.53 34.66 -12.85
C ARG A 561 -7.24 33.31 -13.03
N GLN A 562 -6.47 32.22 -13.15
CA GLN A 562 -6.96 30.86 -13.38
C GLN A 562 -6.65 29.93 -12.21
N ALA A 563 -6.61 30.44 -10.97
CA ALA A 563 -6.48 29.58 -9.78
C ALA A 563 -7.71 28.66 -9.70
N ILE A 564 -7.56 27.41 -10.13
CA ILE A 564 -8.59 26.38 -10.02
C ILE A 564 -8.50 25.84 -8.59
N VAL A 565 -9.55 26.05 -7.80
CA VAL A 565 -9.70 25.37 -6.50
C VAL A 565 -9.92 23.89 -6.80
N HIS A 566 -8.94 23.05 -6.48
CA HIS A 566 -9.06 21.62 -6.68
C HIS A 566 -10.09 21.02 -5.71
N LYS A 567 -10.89 20.08 -6.21
CA LYS A 567 -11.66 19.18 -5.36
C LYS A 567 -10.66 18.43 -4.47
N PRO A 568 -10.74 18.55 -3.14
CA PRO A 568 -9.80 17.87 -2.26
C PRO A 568 -10.05 16.36 -2.33
N ARG A 569 -9.00 15.56 -2.10
CA ARG A 569 -9.12 14.08 -2.07
C ARG A 569 -9.87 13.59 -0.85
N GLU A 570 -9.75 14.33 0.25
CA GLU A 570 -10.32 13.97 1.53
C GLU A 570 -11.00 15.18 2.16
N ARG A 571 -12.08 14.92 2.86
CA ARG A 571 -12.71 15.82 3.81
C ARG A 571 -12.16 15.50 5.21
N LYS A 572 -11.62 16.52 5.87
CA LYS A 572 -11.17 16.40 7.26
C LYS A 572 -12.35 16.62 8.20
N LEU A 573 -12.57 15.67 9.11
CA LEU A 573 -13.66 15.72 10.09
C LEU A 573 -13.14 15.48 11.50
N ARG A 574 -13.43 16.41 12.40
CA ARG A 574 -13.16 16.29 13.83
C ARG A 574 -14.09 15.26 14.46
N VAL A 575 -13.54 14.43 15.34
CA VAL A 575 -14.26 13.40 16.10
C VAL A 575 -13.78 13.42 17.55
N TYR A 576 -14.57 12.84 18.46
CA TYR A 576 -14.05 12.51 19.79
C TYR A 576 -13.03 11.38 19.67
N ALA A 577 -11.88 11.53 20.32
CA ALA A 577 -10.91 10.46 20.43
C ALA A 577 -11.34 9.44 21.50
N SER A 578 -11.81 9.90 22.64
CA SER A 578 -12.22 9.07 23.79
C SER A 578 -13.58 9.53 24.32
N ASP A 579 -14.03 9.05 25.50
CA ASP A 579 -15.35 9.41 26.01
C ASP A 579 -15.52 10.95 26.15
N PRO A 580 -16.69 11.51 25.78
CA PRO A 580 -16.94 12.94 25.89
C PRO A 580 -16.74 13.53 27.30
N SER A 581 -16.88 12.75 28.36
CA SER A 581 -16.61 13.18 29.75
C SER A 581 -15.15 13.55 30.00
N LEU A 582 -14.21 13.07 29.19
CA LEU A 582 -12.80 13.47 29.24
C LEU A 582 -12.54 14.83 28.58
N SER A 583 -13.52 15.42 27.87
CA SER A 583 -13.35 16.74 27.26
C SER A 583 -13.32 17.88 28.28
N ILE A 584 -13.81 17.65 29.50
CA ILE A 584 -13.90 18.65 30.57
C ILE A 584 -12.74 18.59 31.57
N GLN A 585 -11.88 17.57 31.49
CA GLN A 585 -10.68 17.48 32.32
C GLN A 585 -9.51 18.14 31.58
N ILE A 586 -8.82 19.11 32.22
CA ILE A 586 -7.75 19.90 31.60
C ILE A 586 -6.64 19.00 31.01
N GLU A 587 -6.35 17.87 31.65
CA GLU A 587 -5.32 16.91 31.25
C GLU A 587 -5.66 16.17 29.95
N THR A 588 -6.94 15.90 29.68
CA THR A 588 -7.41 15.12 28.52
C THR A 588 -8.12 15.97 27.47
N ALA A 589 -8.53 17.19 27.79
CA ALA A 589 -9.28 18.06 26.88
C ALA A 589 -8.56 18.35 25.56
N ARG A 590 -7.22 18.41 25.56
CA ARG A 590 -6.41 18.67 24.36
C ARG A 590 -6.26 17.47 23.43
N ILE A 591 -6.38 16.26 23.97
CA ILE A 591 -6.19 15.00 23.23
C ILE A 591 -7.50 14.28 22.93
N ASN A 592 -8.61 14.70 23.54
CA ASN A 592 -9.92 14.08 23.35
C ASN A 592 -10.55 14.43 21.98
N GLN A 593 -9.81 15.07 21.09
CA GLN A 593 -10.23 15.43 19.75
C GLN A 593 -9.16 15.00 18.75
N VAL A 594 -9.59 14.25 17.74
CA VAL A 594 -8.77 13.84 16.60
C VAL A 594 -9.46 14.25 15.30
N THR A 595 -8.69 14.42 14.23
CA THR A 595 -9.21 14.77 12.90
C THR A 595 -8.98 13.60 11.95
N LEU A 596 -10.06 13.05 11.39
CA LEU A 596 -10.01 11.96 10.43
C LEU A 596 -10.08 12.51 9.01
N GLY A 597 -9.25 11.99 8.11
CA GLY A 597 -9.35 12.20 6.66
C GLY A 597 -10.30 11.17 6.05
N ILE A 598 -11.42 11.63 5.47
CA ILE A 598 -12.42 10.79 4.83
C ILE A 598 -12.40 11.06 3.32
N PRO A 599 -12.29 10.06 2.43
CA PRO A 599 -12.31 10.25 0.98
C PRO A 599 -13.46 11.13 0.54
N TRP A 600 -13.19 12.00 -0.42
CA TRP A 600 -14.19 12.93 -0.91
C TRP A 600 -15.18 12.20 -1.83
N GLU A 601 -16.35 11.91 -1.28
CA GLU A 601 -17.51 11.50 -2.06
C GLU A 601 -18.51 12.64 -2.24
N GLU A 602 -19.26 12.63 -3.35
CA GLU A 602 -20.39 13.54 -3.47
C GLU A 602 -21.56 13.06 -2.63
N LEU A 603 -22.01 13.96 -1.76
CA LEU A 603 -23.08 13.71 -0.83
C LEU A 603 -24.42 14.09 -1.45
N LYS A 604 -25.49 13.38 -1.13
CA LYS A 604 -26.82 13.76 -1.63
C LYS A 604 -27.21 15.13 -1.10
N ARG A 605 -28.03 15.83 -1.88
CA ARG A 605 -28.64 17.11 -1.52
C ARG A 605 -30.13 16.93 -1.29
N LEU A 606 -30.71 17.68 -0.36
CA LEU A 606 -32.15 17.64 -0.10
C LEU A 606 -32.86 18.74 -0.90
N LYS A 607 -33.73 18.35 -1.85
CA LYS A 607 -34.58 19.26 -2.64
C LYS A 607 -36.04 18.85 -2.50
N ASP A 608 -36.89 19.75 -2.00
CA ASP A 608 -38.34 19.53 -1.85
C ASP A 608 -38.70 18.21 -1.13
N GLY A 609 -37.89 17.81 -0.13
CA GLY A 609 -38.08 16.57 0.63
C GLY A 609 -37.62 15.29 -0.07
N LYS A 610 -36.96 15.39 -1.23
CA LYS A 610 -36.34 14.26 -1.94
C LYS A 610 -34.83 14.41 -1.98
N PHE A 611 -34.12 13.28 -1.89
CA PHE A 611 -32.69 13.24 -2.13
C PHE A 611 -32.40 13.34 -3.62
N THR A 612 -31.49 14.22 -3.98
CA THR A 612 -31.00 14.43 -5.35
C THR A 612 -29.48 14.32 -5.36
N VAL A 613 -28.94 13.66 -6.38
CA VAL A 613 -27.49 13.50 -6.59
C VAL A 613 -27.02 14.58 -7.56
N LEU A 614 -25.84 15.13 -7.31
CA LEU A 614 -25.13 15.97 -8.29
C LEU A 614 -24.39 15.05 -9.25
N THR A 615 -24.81 15.00 -10.51
CA THR A 615 -24.11 14.27 -11.57
C THR A 615 -23.60 15.24 -12.64
N GLU A 616 -22.48 14.92 -13.26
CA GLU A 616 -21.84 15.77 -14.29
C GLU A 616 -22.67 15.86 -15.58
N ASP A 617 -23.56 14.90 -15.81
CA ASP A 617 -24.48 14.86 -16.96
C ASP A 617 -25.62 15.90 -16.87
N LEU A 618 -25.80 16.55 -15.72
CA LEU A 618 -26.84 17.55 -15.54
C LEU A 618 -26.53 18.82 -16.35
N PRO A 619 -27.55 19.50 -16.91
CA PRO A 619 -27.38 20.82 -17.50
C PRO A 619 -26.68 21.76 -16.51
N GLN A 620 -25.69 22.52 -16.97
CA GLN A 620 -24.79 23.31 -16.11
C GLN A 620 -25.53 24.30 -15.18
N GLU A 621 -26.68 24.80 -15.62
CA GLU A 621 -27.56 25.66 -14.81
C GLU A 621 -28.27 24.89 -13.69
N GLU A 622 -28.73 23.66 -13.96
CA GLU A 622 -29.33 22.77 -12.96
C GLU A 622 -28.29 22.29 -11.96
N TYR A 623 -27.10 21.92 -12.43
CA TYR A 623 -25.96 21.58 -11.58
C TYR A 623 -25.66 22.70 -10.58
N ARG A 624 -25.47 23.95 -11.07
CA ARG A 624 -25.19 25.12 -10.22
C ARG A 624 -26.31 25.45 -9.23
N ASN A 625 -27.56 25.08 -9.55
CA ASN A 625 -28.69 25.28 -8.65
C ASN A 625 -28.77 24.20 -7.57
N LEU A 626 -28.46 22.95 -7.91
CA LEU A 626 -28.39 21.84 -6.96
C LEU A 626 -27.17 21.94 -6.05
N GLU A 627 -26.04 22.43 -6.56
CA GLU A 627 -24.78 22.62 -5.81
C GLU A 627 -24.96 23.57 -4.61
N LYS A 628 -25.89 24.52 -4.71
CA LYS A 628 -26.22 25.49 -3.64
C LYS A 628 -27.05 24.89 -2.51
N LEU A 629 -27.63 23.71 -2.69
CA LEU A 629 -28.41 23.05 -1.65
C LEU A 629 -27.47 22.43 -0.60
N PRO A 630 -27.86 22.43 0.69
CA PRO A 630 -27.06 21.81 1.73
C PRO A 630 -26.91 20.32 1.46
N SER A 631 -25.69 19.82 1.69
CA SER A 631 -25.45 18.39 1.69
C SER A 631 -26.10 17.74 2.89
N VAL A 632 -26.40 16.46 2.74
CA VAL A 632 -26.79 15.58 3.83
C VAL A 632 -25.75 14.47 3.95
N PRO A 633 -25.53 13.88 5.15
CA PRO A 633 -24.60 12.77 5.36
C PRO A 633 -25.12 11.45 4.76
N VAL A 634 -25.37 11.46 3.45
CA VAL A 634 -25.80 10.33 2.63
C VAL A 634 -24.84 10.25 1.46
N GLY A 635 -23.93 9.29 1.56
CA GLY A 635 -22.88 9.01 0.59
C GLY A 635 -23.17 7.77 -0.24
N GLU A 636 -22.11 7.13 -0.73
CA GLU A 636 -22.16 5.86 -1.45
C GLU A 636 -22.41 4.67 -0.52
N TYR A 637 -21.81 4.68 0.67
CA TYR A 637 -21.88 3.55 1.62
C TYR A 637 -22.94 3.73 2.69
N LEU A 638 -23.11 4.96 3.18
CA LEU A 638 -23.78 5.24 4.43
C LEU A 638 -24.91 6.25 4.23
N GLU A 639 -26.00 6.04 4.96
CA GLU A 639 -27.13 6.96 5.07
C GLU A 639 -27.33 7.27 6.56
N VAL A 640 -26.95 8.46 7.03
CA VAL A 640 -27.23 8.86 8.41
C VAL A 640 -28.64 9.43 8.51
N VAL A 641 -29.50 8.74 9.27
CA VAL A 641 -30.90 9.11 9.49
C VAL A 641 -31.10 9.40 10.97
N ASP A 642 -31.16 10.69 11.31
CA ASP A 642 -31.24 11.12 12.69
C ASP A 642 -32.69 11.37 13.14
N TYR A 643 -33.41 10.27 13.36
CA TYR A 643 -34.76 10.27 13.94
C TYR A 643 -34.71 9.77 15.38
N ASP A 644 -35.21 10.58 16.33
CA ASP A 644 -35.37 10.17 17.72
C ASP A 644 -36.83 9.77 17.98
N PRO A 645 -37.14 8.46 18.14
CA PRO A 645 -38.49 8.00 18.38
C PRO A 645 -39.11 8.56 19.67
N ALA A 646 -38.28 8.89 20.66
CA ALA A 646 -38.76 9.33 21.95
C ALA A 646 -39.23 10.79 21.94
N SER A 647 -38.59 11.65 21.14
CA SER A 647 -39.08 13.02 20.86
C SER A 647 -39.98 13.10 19.63
N ARG A 648 -40.05 12.04 18.82
CA ARG A 648 -40.77 11.98 17.54
C ARG A 648 -40.34 13.08 16.56
N CYS A 649 -39.07 13.44 16.58
CA CYS A 649 -38.52 14.44 15.68
C CYS A 649 -37.33 13.93 14.88
N PHE A 650 -37.18 14.47 13.67
CA PHE A 650 -35.94 14.36 12.90
C PHE A 650 -35.05 15.55 13.26
N TYR A 651 -33.80 15.28 13.60
CA TYR A 651 -32.79 16.32 13.72
C TYR A 651 -32.34 16.78 12.34
N ALA A 652 -32.01 18.06 12.22
CA ALA A 652 -31.53 18.61 10.95
C ALA A 652 -30.21 17.91 10.54
N PRO A 653 -30.06 17.55 9.26
CA PRO A 653 -28.85 16.89 8.79
C PRO A 653 -27.64 17.83 8.85
N VAL A 654 -26.44 17.28 9.11
CA VAL A 654 -25.19 18.04 9.01
C VAL A 654 -24.80 18.29 7.53
N ASP A 655 -24.52 19.54 7.19
CA ASP A 655 -24.04 19.91 5.85
C ASP A 655 -22.52 19.82 5.78
N LEU A 656 -21.99 18.63 5.49
CA LEU A 656 -20.54 18.37 5.43
C LEU A 656 -19.83 19.10 4.26
N HIS A 657 -20.58 19.70 3.33
CA HIS A 657 -20.06 20.58 2.29
C HIS A 657 -20.21 22.07 2.59
N HIS A 658 -20.72 22.43 3.78
CA HIS A 658 -20.82 23.82 4.18
C HIS A 658 -19.41 24.46 4.23
N PRO A 659 -19.17 25.60 3.57
CA PRO A 659 -17.83 26.20 3.47
C PRO A 659 -17.15 26.45 4.82
N PHE A 660 -17.91 26.87 5.84
CA PHE A 660 -17.35 27.06 7.19
C PHE A 660 -16.98 25.75 7.88
N LEU A 661 -17.74 24.67 7.66
CA LEU A 661 -17.37 23.36 8.22
C LEU A 661 -16.15 22.81 7.50
N LEU A 662 -16.06 22.94 6.18
CA LEU A 662 -14.86 22.56 5.43
C LEU A 662 -13.62 23.33 5.91
N ALA A 663 -13.75 24.63 6.21
CA ALA A 663 -12.66 25.45 6.73
C ALA A 663 -12.22 25.07 8.16
N GLU A 664 -13.11 24.51 8.97
CA GLU A 664 -12.84 24.14 10.37
C GLU A 664 -12.59 22.63 10.57
N ASN A 665 -12.47 21.85 9.50
CA ASN A 665 -12.37 20.39 9.55
C ASN A 665 -13.60 19.74 10.22
N GLY A 666 -14.80 20.18 9.85
CA GLY A 666 -16.07 19.73 10.43
C GLY A 666 -16.46 20.48 11.72
N LEU A 667 -17.59 20.10 12.31
CA LEU A 667 -18.06 20.61 13.60
C LEU A 667 -17.09 20.24 14.74
N ALA A 668 -16.95 21.14 15.72
CA ALA A 668 -16.22 20.85 16.95
C ALA A 668 -16.95 19.76 17.76
N PRO A 669 -16.23 18.87 18.46
CA PRO A 669 -16.85 17.87 19.31
C PRO A 669 -17.83 18.46 20.33
N SER A 670 -19.04 17.91 20.35
CA SER A 670 -20.12 18.41 21.22
C SER A 670 -21.11 17.30 21.54
N GLN A 671 -21.54 17.25 22.81
CA GLN A 671 -22.60 16.35 23.29
C GLN A 671 -24.01 16.92 23.10
N SER A 672 -24.12 18.22 22.79
CA SER A 672 -25.40 18.93 22.73
C SER A 672 -25.84 19.27 21.30
N VAL A 673 -25.05 18.89 20.30
CA VAL A 673 -25.27 19.25 18.89
C VAL A 673 -25.49 17.96 18.09
N PRO A 674 -26.75 17.59 17.77
CA PRO A 674 -27.06 16.37 17.02
C PRO A 674 -26.34 16.28 15.66
N GLN A 675 -26.08 17.41 15.01
CA GLN A 675 -25.30 17.46 13.77
C GLN A 675 -23.87 16.95 13.95
N PHE A 676 -23.25 17.18 15.11
CA PHE A 676 -21.94 16.60 15.42
C PHE A 676 -22.06 15.09 15.64
N HIS A 677 -23.14 14.59 16.24
CA HIS A 677 -23.35 13.15 16.42
C HIS A 677 -23.42 12.46 15.05
N GLN A 678 -24.10 13.07 14.08
CA GLN A 678 -24.13 12.60 12.69
C GLN A 678 -22.75 12.62 12.02
N GLN A 679 -21.95 13.67 12.23
CA GLN A 679 -20.58 13.75 11.73
C GLN A 679 -19.70 12.66 12.34
N MET A 680 -19.81 12.43 13.65
CA MET A 680 -19.07 11.42 14.40
C MET A 680 -19.32 10.03 13.83
N VAL A 681 -20.59 9.59 13.74
CA VAL A 681 -20.92 8.26 13.23
C VAL A 681 -20.49 8.07 11.78
N TYR A 682 -20.65 9.10 10.95
CA TYR A 682 -20.28 9.03 9.54
C TYR A 682 -18.76 8.91 9.36
N ALA A 683 -17.97 9.75 10.05
CA ALA A 683 -16.52 9.77 9.92
C ALA A 683 -15.88 8.45 10.39
N VAL A 684 -16.29 7.94 11.56
CA VAL A 684 -15.73 6.69 12.12
C VAL A 684 -16.16 5.46 11.33
N ALA A 685 -17.41 5.41 10.87
CA ALA A 685 -17.89 4.33 10.02
C ALA A 685 -17.14 4.29 8.67
N MET A 686 -16.94 5.44 8.02
CA MET A 686 -16.16 5.52 6.78
C MET A 686 -14.70 5.09 6.99
N ARG A 687 -14.07 5.49 8.10
CA ARG A 687 -12.70 5.03 8.43
C ARG A 687 -12.60 3.51 8.52
N THR A 688 -13.61 2.88 9.12
CA THR A 688 -13.69 1.42 9.25
C THR A 688 -13.82 0.75 7.87
N ILE A 689 -14.68 1.28 6.99
CA ILE A 689 -14.84 0.77 5.62
C ILE A 689 -13.52 0.84 4.85
N ILE A 690 -12.82 1.99 4.89
CA ILE A 690 -11.55 2.20 4.19
C ILE A 690 -10.49 1.18 4.63
N ASN A 691 -10.43 0.90 5.94
CA ASN A 691 -9.51 -0.11 6.46
C ASN A 691 -9.79 -1.50 5.86
N PHE A 692 -11.06 -1.89 5.71
CA PHE A 692 -11.42 -3.16 5.08
C PHE A 692 -11.11 -3.18 3.59
N GLU A 693 -11.50 -2.16 2.85
CA GLU A 693 -11.31 -2.12 1.39
C GLU A 693 -9.83 -2.14 1.01
N ARG A 694 -9.02 -1.37 1.72
CA ARG A 694 -7.57 -1.31 1.53
C ARG A 694 -6.91 -2.67 1.75
N VAL A 695 -7.28 -3.36 2.83
CA VAL A 695 -6.63 -4.63 3.23
C VAL A 695 -7.12 -5.80 2.37
N LEU A 696 -8.40 -5.82 2.05
CA LEU A 696 -9.02 -6.89 1.27
C LEU A 696 -8.84 -6.68 -0.23
N GLY A 697 -8.50 -5.47 -0.67
CA GLY A 697 -8.24 -5.15 -2.07
C GLY A 697 -9.49 -5.15 -2.94
N ARG A 698 -10.64 -4.75 -2.38
CA ARG A 698 -11.95 -4.75 -3.06
C ARG A 698 -12.95 -3.82 -2.38
N LEU A 699 -14.01 -3.42 -3.10
CA LEU A 699 -15.12 -2.67 -2.52
C LEU A 699 -15.94 -3.52 -1.52
N ALA A 700 -16.39 -2.89 -0.45
CA ALA A 700 -17.25 -3.50 0.55
C ALA A 700 -18.71 -3.54 0.07
N LEU A 701 -19.35 -4.72 0.14
CA LEU A 701 -20.76 -4.89 -0.16
C LEU A 701 -21.55 -5.18 1.11
N TRP A 702 -22.72 -4.56 1.23
CA TRP A 702 -23.65 -4.88 2.31
C TRP A 702 -24.35 -6.20 2.01
N SER A 703 -24.67 -6.93 3.07
CA SER A 703 -25.54 -8.09 3.02
C SER A 703 -26.88 -7.73 2.34
N PRO A 704 -27.38 -8.56 1.41
CA PRO A 704 -28.57 -8.24 0.63
C PRO A 704 -29.87 -8.37 1.42
N ARG A 705 -30.94 -7.79 0.88
CA ARG A 705 -32.31 -7.93 1.39
C ARG A 705 -33.05 -9.08 0.72
N TRP A 706 -34.01 -9.64 1.46
CA TRP A 706 -34.83 -10.78 1.05
C TRP A 706 -36.30 -10.41 1.25
N PRO A 707 -36.94 -9.77 0.25
CA PRO A 707 -38.32 -9.32 0.37
C PRO A 707 -39.25 -10.53 0.53
N GLU A 708 -40.29 -10.39 1.35
CA GLU A 708 -41.35 -11.40 1.39
C GLU A 708 -42.01 -11.53 0.00
N SER A 709 -42.16 -12.77 -0.46
CA SER A 709 -42.79 -13.08 -1.74
C SER A 709 -44.26 -12.68 -1.68
N GLN A 710 -44.63 -11.57 -2.34
CA GLN A 710 -46.01 -11.05 -2.34
C GLN A 710 -47.02 -12.00 -3.01
N ASP A 711 -46.55 -12.93 -3.85
CA ASP A 711 -47.39 -13.85 -4.64
C ASP A 711 -47.36 -15.31 -4.16
N GLY A 712 -46.72 -15.62 -3.02
CA GLY A 712 -46.59 -17.00 -2.55
C GLY A 712 -45.72 -17.89 -3.44
N SER A 713 -44.92 -17.29 -4.35
CA SER A 713 -43.90 -18.01 -5.10
C SER A 713 -42.71 -18.37 -4.19
N ASP A 714 -42.19 -19.58 -4.27
CA ASP A 714 -41.02 -20.04 -3.49
C ASP A 714 -39.69 -19.35 -3.88
N THR A 715 -39.72 -18.41 -4.84
CA THR A 715 -38.53 -17.69 -5.31
C THR A 715 -38.46 -16.29 -4.67
N VAL A 716 -37.83 -16.20 -3.49
CA VAL A 716 -37.40 -14.92 -2.93
C VAL A 716 -36.20 -14.40 -3.74
N LYS A 717 -36.31 -13.20 -4.31
CA LYS A 717 -35.22 -12.57 -5.07
C LYS A 717 -34.34 -11.76 -4.12
N GLU A 718 -33.04 -12.01 -4.18
CA GLU A 718 -32.01 -11.28 -3.42
C GLU A 718 -31.90 -9.85 -3.97
N GLU A 719 -31.99 -8.83 -3.11
CA GLU A 719 -31.94 -7.40 -3.49
C GLU A 719 -30.67 -6.70 -2.99
N TYR A 720 -30.07 -5.88 -3.85
CA TYR A 720 -28.93 -5.02 -3.51
C TYR A 720 -29.30 -4.05 -2.37
N THR A 721 -28.37 -3.85 -1.44
CA THR A 721 -28.51 -2.85 -0.38
C THR A 721 -27.52 -1.71 -0.64
N PRO A 722 -27.99 -0.54 -1.10
CA PRO A 722 -27.09 0.56 -1.44
C PRO A 722 -26.37 1.14 -0.22
N HIS A 723 -27.12 1.48 0.84
CA HIS A 723 -26.58 2.11 2.03
C HIS A 723 -26.88 1.31 3.29
N LEU A 724 -25.91 1.30 4.21
CA LEU A 724 -26.14 0.96 5.60
C LEU A 724 -26.66 2.21 6.31
N ARG A 725 -27.77 2.07 7.06
CA ARG A 725 -28.36 3.20 7.78
C ARG A 725 -27.77 3.38 9.17
N LEU A 726 -27.42 4.60 9.54
CA LEU A 726 -26.92 4.93 10.87
C LEU A 726 -27.94 5.81 11.59
N TYR A 727 -28.39 5.40 12.78
CA TYR A 727 -29.35 6.15 13.60
C TYR A 727 -28.71 6.59 14.91
N PRO A 728 -28.16 7.83 14.99
CA PRO A 728 -27.48 8.33 16.19
C PRO A 728 -28.34 8.34 17.46
N HIS A 729 -29.67 8.48 17.32
CA HIS A 729 -30.62 8.57 18.44
C HIS A 729 -31.76 7.54 18.33
N ALA A 730 -31.43 6.29 18.02
CA ALA A 730 -32.41 5.25 17.71
C ALA A 730 -33.31 4.85 18.89
N LEU A 731 -32.76 4.83 20.12
CA LEU A 731 -33.44 4.25 21.28
C LEU A 731 -32.96 4.85 22.61
N ARG A 732 -33.82 4.79 23.64
CA ARG A 732 -33.50 5.22 25.02
C ARG A 732 -33.10 4.04 25.90
N GLU A 733 -31.97 3.43 25.59
CA GLU A 733 -31.42 2.28 26.31
C GLU A 733 -29.89 2.40 26.34
N ALA A 734 -29.26 1.79 27.33
CA ALA A 734 -27.81 1.62 27.37
C ALA A 734 -27.41 0.48 26.43
N ASN A 735 -27.56 0.70 25.13
CA ASN A 735 -27.30 -0.30 24.10
C ASN A 735 -26.92 0.37 22.76
N ALA A 736 -26.16 -0.33 21.92
CA ALA A 736 -25.94 -0.04 20.51
C ALA A 736 -25.79 -1.38 19.79
N PHE A 737 -26.39 -1.52 18.61
CA PHE A 737 -26.29 -2.78 17.87
C PHE A 737 -26.47 -2.60 16.36
N TYR A 738 -25.82 -3.47 15.59
CA TYR A 738 -26.17 -3.73 14.19
C TYR A 738 -27.43 -4.60 14.08
N SER A 739 -28.37 -4.17 13.24
CA SER A 739 -29.59 -4.90 12.88
C SER A 739 -29.47 -5.48 11.47
N PRO A 740 -29.31 -6.81 11.33
CA PRO A 740 -29.26 -7.47 10.03
C PRO A 740 -30.57 -7.35 9.26
N GLU A 741 -31.72 -7.34 9.93
CA GLU A 741 -33.01 -7.22 9.26
C GLU A 741 -33.19 -5.83 8.62
N LYS A 742 -32.91 -4.77 9.40
CA LYS A 742 -33.10 -3.39 8.95
C LYS A 742 -31.95 -2.88 8.09
N LYS A 743 -30.81 -3.59 8.08
CA LYS A 743 -29.54 -3.13 7.52
C LYS A 743 -29.19 -1.75 8.08
N ALA A 744 -29.17 -1.68 9.41
CA ALA A 744 -28.99 -0.42 10.13
C ALA A 744 -28.21 -0.62 11.43
N ILE A 745 -27.47 0.40 11.85
CA ILE A 745 -26.89 0.50 13.19
C ILE A 745 -27.73 1.45 14.02
N LEU A 746 -28.13 1.00 15.20
CA LEU A 746 -29.04 1.69 16.09
C LEU A 746 -28.28 2.08 17.36
N PHE A 747 -28.05 3.38 17.56
CA PHE A 747 -27.36 3.89 18.73
C PHE A 747 -28.35 4.34 19.81
N GLY A 748 -28.18 3.81 21.02
CA GLY A 748 -28.93 4.21 22.19
C GLY A 748 -28.37 5.42 22.93
N TYR A 749 -29.21 6.05 23.75
CA TYR A 749 -28.79 7.05 24.73
C TYR A 749 -29.53 6.85 26.05
N PHE A 750 -28.87 7.14 27.16
CA PHE A 750 -29.40 6.87 28.50
C PHE A 750 -28.82 7.86 29.52
N GLN A 751 -29.44 7.94 30.69
CA GLN A 751 -28.98 8.81 31.76
C GLN A 751 -28.16 8.00 32.77
N THR A 752 -26.99 8.52 33.15
CA THR A 752 -26.15 7.97 34.21
C THR A 752 -25.87 9.01 35.29
N GLN A 753 -25.64 8.56 36.52
CA GLN A 753 -25.18 9.39 37.63
C GLN A 753 -23.80 8.92 38.05
N PHE A 754 -22.76 9.69 37.71
CA PHE A 754 -21.38 9.36 38.10
C PHE A 754 -21.16 9.42 39.62
N HIS A 755 -21.97 10.23 40.34
CA HIS A 755 -22.01 10.28 41.80
C HIS A 755 -23.45 10.40 42.32
N PRO A 756 -23.77 9.89 43.53
CA PRO A 756 -25.12 9.95 44.11
C PRO A 756 -25.68 11.37 44.28
N GLU A 757 -24.79 12.37 44.39
CA GLU A 757 -25.15 13.79 44.54
C GLU A 757 -25.06 14.59 43.22
N ALA A 758 -24.62 13.97 42.12
CA ALA A 758 -24.48 14.63 40.83
C ALA A 758 -25.80 14.59 40.03
N ALA A 759 -26.01 15.62 39.20
CA ALA A 759 -27.10 15.61 38.23
C ALA A 759 -26.90 14.47 37.21
N PRO A 760 -27.99 13.80 36.78
CA PRO A 760 -27.90 12.78 35.75
C PRO A 760 -27.38 13.39 34.44
N VAL A 761 -26.37 12.75 33.85
CA VAL A 761 -25.76 13.11 32.57
C VAL A 761 -26.25 12.14 31.51
N THR A 762 -26.64 12.65 30.34
CA THR A 762 -27.01 11.80 29.21
C THR A 762 -25.75 11.33 28.50
N VAL A 763 -25.62 10.02 28.33
CA VAL A 763 -24.57 9.38 27.54
C VAL A 763 -25.16 8.95 26.20
N PHE A 764 -24.42 9.24 25.13
CA PHE A 764 -24.79 8.88 23.76
C PHE A 764 -23.80 7.86 23.22
N THR A 765 -24.25 6.65 22.88
CA THR A 765 -23.35 5.61 22.36
C THR A 765 -22.79 5.95 20.98
N CYS A 766 -23.50 6.80 20.20
CA CYS A 766 -23.05 7.35 18.93
C CYS A 766 -21.88 8.36 19.04
N LEU A 767 -21.45 8.71 20.25
CA LEU A 767 -20.28 9.56 20.49
C LEU A 767 -19.02 8.76 20.84
N SER A 768 -19.12 7.44 20.94
CA SER A 768 -17.96 6.57 21.16
C SER A 768 -17.41 6.09 19.82
N HIS A 769 -16.16 6.45 19.53
CA HIS A 769 -15.43 5.96 18.35
C HIS A 769 -15.49 4.42 18.26
N ASP A 770 -15.27 3.76 19.38
CA ASP A 770 -15.09 2.31 19.41
C ASP A 770 -16.40 1.56 19.28
N ILE A 771 -17.49 2.05 19.89
CA ILE A 771 -18.83 1.47 19.67
C ILE A 771 -19.20 1.57 18.19
N ILE A 772 -18.96 2.71 17.54
CA ILE A 772 -19.24 2.86 16.11
C ILE A 772 -18.44 1.84 15.29
N ALA A 773 -17.13 1.73 15.53
CA ALA A 773 -16.27 0.79 14.81
C ALA A 773 -16.64 -0.69 15.07
N HIS A 774 -17.01 -1.04 16.31
CA HIS A 774 -17.48 -2.36 16.70
C HIS A 774 -18.75 -2.74 15.93
N GLU A 775 -19.82 -1.92 16.02
CA GLU A 775 -21.08 -2.22 15.33
C GLU A 775 -20.94 -2.18 13.79
N MET A 776 -20.06 -1.32 13.29
CA MET A 776 -19.72 -1.27 11.86
C MET A 776 -19.05 -2.57 11.40
N THR A 777 -18.23 -3.18 12.26
CA THR A 777 -17.57 -4.46 11.98
C THR A 777 -18.59 -5.59 11.85
N HIS A 778 -19.62 -5.63 12.68
CA HIS A 778 -20.73 -6.59 12.52
C HIS A 778 -21.42 -6.46 11.17
N ALA A 779 -21.68 -5.24 10.71
CA ALA A 779 -22.29 -5.00 9.40
C ALA A 779 -21.39 -5.44 8.23
N LEU A 780 -20.09 -5.20 8.33
CA LEU A 780 -19.10 -5.64 7.33
C LEU A 780 -18.96 -7.17 7.32
N LEU A 781 -18.94 -7.80 8.50
CA LEU A 781 -18.94 -9.25 8.62
C LEU A 781 -20.23 -9.88 8.09
N ASP A 782 -21.41 -9.29 8.31
CA ASP A 782 -22.65 -9.82 7.72
C ASP A 782 -22.63 -9.75 6.18
N GLY A 783 -22.08 -8.66 5.63
CA GLY A 783 -21.89 -8.50 4.18
C GLY A 783 -20.90 -9.49 3.58
N MET A 784 -19.87 -9.86 4.34
CA MET A 784 -18.82 -10.76 3.90
C MET A 784 -19.12 -12.23 4.20
N HIS A 785 -19.41 -12.57 5.44
CA HIS A 785 -19.52 -13.92 5.99
C HIS A 785 -20.85 -14.09 6.73
N ARG A 786 -21.97 -13.88 6.02
CA ARG A 786 -23.34 -13.94 6.56
C ARG A 786 -23.63 -15.16 7.45
N ARG A 787 -22.96 -16.30 7.21
CA ARG A 787 -23.17 -17.54 7.98
C ARG A 787 -22.47 -17.57 9.33
N PHE A 788 -21.59 -16.61 9.63
CA PHE A 788 -20.86 -16.62 10.90
C PHE A 788 -21.77 -16.28 12.11
N VAL A 789 -22.92 -15.66 11.86
CA VAL A 789 -23.96 -15.42 12.89
C VAL A 789 -24.61 -16.73 13.36
N GLU A 790 -24.46 -17.84 12.62
CA GLU A 790 -25.01 -19.13 13.01
C GLU A 790 -24.15 -19.80 14.11
N PRO A 791 -24.67 -20.03 15.33
CA PRO A 791 -23.90 -20.57 16.45
C PRO A 791 -23.70 -22.08 16.28
N SER A 792 -22.75 -22.48 15.44
CA SER A 792 -22.40 -23.89 15.21
C SER A 792 -21.47 -24.47 16.28
N ASN A 793 -20.72 -23.62 16.97
CA ASN A 793 -19.84 -23.98 18.08
C ASN A 793 -19.64 -22.75 19.02
N PRO A 794 -19.00 -22.91 20.19
CA PRO A 794 -18.79 -21.81 21.15
C PRO A 794 -17.95 -20.64 20.62
N ASP A 795 -17.04 -20.87 19.68
CA ASP A 795 -16.17 -19.85 19.08
C ASP A 795 -16.91 -18.95 18.10
N MET A 796 -18.04 -19.36 17.52
CA MET A 796 -18.69 -18.60 16.43
C MET A 796 -19.14 -17.21 16.87
N LEU A 797 -19.98 -17.14 17.91
CA LEU A 797 -20.45 -15.88 18.46
C LEU A 797 -19.31 -15.13 19.18
N ALA A 798 -18.42 -15.87 19.85
CA ALA A 798 -17.27 -15.30 20.52
C ALA A 798 -16.30 -14.63 19.53
N PHE A 799 -16.13 -15.18 18.33
CA PHE A 799 -15.32 -14.61 17.26
C PHE A 799 -15.93 -13.33 16.73
N HIS A 800 -17.25 -13.30 16.51
CA HIS A 800 -17.96 -12.11 16.08
C HIS A 800 -17.70 -10.92 17.01
N GLU A 801 -17.88 -11.11 18.31
CA GLU A 801 -17.63 -10.09 19.33
C GLU A 801 -16.14 -9.72 19.40
N ALA A 802 -15.26 -10.72 19.51
CA ALA A 802 -13.83 -10.48 19.60
C ALA A 802 -13.28 -9.72 18.39
N PHE A 803 -13.73 -10.07 17.19
CA PHE A 803 -13.27 -9.43 15.96
C PHE A 803 -13.72 -7.97 15.87
N ALA A 804 -14.97 -7.68 16.28
CA ALA A 804 -15.46 -6.30 16.38
C ALA A 804 -14.66 -5.48 17.40
N ASP A 805 -14.33 -6.05 18.56
CA ASP A 805 -13.47 -5.42 19.56
C ASP A 805 -12.03 -5.19 19.06
N LEU A 806 -11.46 -6.16 18.33
CA LEU A 806 -10.12 -6.02 17.74
C LEU A 806 -10.06 -4.89 16.72
N VAL A 807 -11.06 -4.79 15.83
CA VAL A 807 -11.14 -3.71 14.84
C VAL A 807 -11.28 -2.36 15.55
N ALA A 808 -12.18 -2.24 16.52
CA ALA A 808 -12.38 -1.01 17.27
C ALA A 808 -11.09 -0.58 18.00
N LEU A 809 -10.49 -1.50 18.77
CA LEU A 809 -9.28 -1.24 19.55
C LEU A 809 -8.09 -0.82 18.68
N PHE A 810 -7.78 -1.58 17.64
CA PHE A 810 -6.60 -1.31 16.82
C PHE A 810 -6.81 -0.17 15.82
N GLN A 811 -8.04 0.12 15.38
CA GLN A 811 -8.34 1.35 14.65
C GLN A 811 -8.13 2.59 15.53
N HIS A 812 -8.48 2.49 16.81
CA HIS A 812 -8.22 3.55 17.77
C HIS A 812 -6.71 3.72 18.00
N PHE A 813 -5.99 2.62 18.23
CA PHE A 813 -4.56 2.66 18.55
C PHE A 813 -3.69 3.01 17.34
N SER A 814 -4.19 2.93 16.11
CA SER A 814 -3.46 3.43 14.94
C SER A 814 -3.43 4.97 14.84
N MET A 815 -4.07 5.68 15.77
CA MET A 815 -3.98 7.14 15.91
C MET A 815 -2.88 7.52 16.93
N PRO A 816 -1.71 8.02 16.48
CA PRO A 816 -0.60 8.31 17.39
C PRO A 816 -0.94 9.36 18.44
N GLU A 817 -1.77 10.36 18.11
CA GLU A 817 -2.18 11.44 19.01
C GLU A 817 -2.90 10.93 20.26
N VAL A 818 -3.62 9.81 20.13
CA VAL A 818 -4.29 9.14 21.26
C VAL A 818 -3.28 8.49 22.19
N LEU A 819 -2.24 7.88 21.63
CA LEU A 819 -1.25 7.12 22.37
C LEU A 819 -0.20 8.00 23.07
N GLU A 820 0.02 9.24 22.62
CA GLU A 820 1.04 10.14 23.18
C GLU A 820 0.90 10.34 24.69
N ASN A 821 -0.30 10.68 25.17
CA ASN A 821 -0.51 10.89 26.60
C ASN A 821 -0.36 9.60 27.41
N GLN A 822 -0.78 8.46 26.83
CA GLN A 822 -0.61 7.17 27.49
C GLN A 822 0.88 6.85 27.62
N ILE A 823 1.63 6.94 26.53
CA ILE A 823 3.06 6.67 26.52
C ILE A 823 3.83 7.64 27.42
N ALA A 824 3.42 8.91 27.48
CA ALA A 824 3.99 9.88 28.41
C ALA A 824 3.73 9.49 29.88
N ALA A 825 2.50 9.07 30.20
CA ALA A 825 2.10 8.67 31.55
C ALA A 825 2.78 7.36 31.99
N THR A 826 2.92 6.42 31.06
CA THR A 826 3.40 5.05 31.31
C THR A 826 4.90 4.92 31.03
N ARG A 827 5.52 6.02 30.59
CA ARG A 827 6.95 6.13 30.28
C ARG A 827 7.37 5.06 29.25
N GLY A 828 6.50 4.81 28.27
CA GLY A 828 6.72 3.83 27.20
C GLY A 828 6.43 2.37 27.56
N ASP A 829 6.06 2.04 28.80
CA ASP A 829 5.67 0.67 29.13
C ASP A 829 4.19 0.44 28.86
N LEU A 830 3.88 -0.03 27.65
CA LEU A 830 2.51 -0.34 27.25
C LEU A 830 1.88 -1.56 27.98
N ALA A 831 2.59 -2.20 28.90
CA ALA A 831 2.06 -3.29 29.72
C ALA A 831 1.87 -2.94 31.21
N SER A 832 2.43 -1.82 31.68
CA SER A 832 2.19 -1.32 33.05
C SER A 832 0.75 -0.79 33.20
N GLN A 833 0.35 -0.31 34.38
CA GLN A 833 -0.99 0.24 34.61
C GLN A 833 -1.23 1.45 33.70
N ASN A 834 -1.80 1.15 32.53
CA ASN A 834 -1.99 2.13 31.49
C ASN A 834 -3.45 2.53 31.50
N ARG A 835 -3.71 3.81 31.27
CA ARG A 835 -5.06 4.23 30.94
C ARG A 835 -5.51 3.69 29.57
N LEU A 836 -4.78 2.76 28.92
CA LEU A 836 -5.27 1.90 27.84
C LEU A 836 -6.32 0.91 28.35
N GLY A 837 -6.12 0.36 29.55
CA GLY A 837 -7.12 -0.46 30.25
C GLY A 837 -8.26 0.36 30.86
N GLU A 838 -8.06 1.66 31.08
CA GLU A 838 -9.10 2.64 31.47
C GLU A 838 -9.85 3.19 30.27
N LEU A 839 -9.18 3.41 29.13
CA LEU A 839 -9.79 3.57 27.81
C LEU A 839 -10.75 2.39 27.67
N ALA A 840 -10.25 1.13 27.73
CA ALA A 840 -11.03 -0.13 27.73
C ALA A 840 -12.16 -0.20 28.78
N GLN A 841 -12.10 0.60 29.85
CA GLN A 841 -13.09 0.67 30.93
C GLN A 841 -14.25 1.61 30.58
N GLU A 842 -14.01 2.67 29.81
CA GLU A 842 -15.05 3.55 29.24
C GLU A 842 -15.92 2.81 28.21
N PHE A 843 -15.37 1.80 27.52
CA PHE A 843 -16.07 0.91 26.59
C PHE A 843 -17.21 0.13 27.29
N GLY A 844 -17.06 -0.16 28.59
CA GLY A 844 -17.99 -1.00 29.36
C GLY A 844 -18.80 -0.32 30.45
N ALA A 845 -18.30 0.78 31.03
CA ALA A 845 -18.99 1.47 32.12
C ALA A 845 -20.31 2.14 31.67
N ALA A 846 -20.42 2.52 30.40
CA ALA A 846 -21.64 3.09 29.83
C ALA A 846 -22.74 2.02 29.62
N ILE A 847 -22.38 0.79 29.23
CA ILE A 847 -23.33 -0.24 28.79
C ILE A 847 -23.30 -1.44 29.76
N GLY A 848 -23.13 -1.19 31.06
CA GLY A 848 -23.39 -2.14 32.14
C GLY A 848 -22.44 -3.34 32.30
N ASN A 849 -21.82 -3.88 31.24
CA ASN A 849 -20.97 -5.08 31.36
C ASN A 849 -19.89 -5.31 30.28
N ARG A 850 -19.58 -4.37 29.36
CA ARG A 850 -18.41 -4.52 28.45
C ARG A 850 -17.04 -4.31 29.16
N GLY A 851 -16.97 -4.58 30.46
CA GLY A 851 -15.73 -4.65 31.24
C GLY A 851 -14.92 -5.94 30.99
N ALA A 852 -15.39 -6.81 30.09
CA ALA A 852 -14.72 -8.04 29.66
C ALA A 852 -13.34 -7.75 29.05
N LEU A 853 -13.21 -6.69 28.23
CA LEU A 853 -11.94 -6.28 27.63
C LEU A 853 -10.89 -5.95 28.71
N ARG A 854 -11.26 -5.13 29.71
CA ARG A 854 -10.41 -4.85 30.87
C ARG A 854 -10.08 -6.12 31.64
N SER A 855 -11.09 -6.92 31.98
CA SER A 855 -10.94 -8.15 32.78
C SER A 855 -10.08 -9.23 32.11
N ALA A 856 -9.98 -9.18 30.77
CA ALA A 856 -9.18 -10.09 29.95
C ALA A 856 -7.73 -9.65 29.79
N ILE A 857 -7.42 -8.34 29.89
CA ILE A 857 -6.03 -7.83 29.87
C ILE A 857 -5.45 -7.59 31.28
N GLY A 858 -6.29 -7.41 32.30
CA GLY A 858 -5.85 -7.32 33.71
C GLY A 858 -6.93 -6.93 34.72
N ARG A 859 -6.61 -7.08 36.00
CA ARG A 859 -7.57 -6.90 37.11
C ARG A 859 -7.00 -5.95 38.16
N VAL A 860 -7.86 -5.13 38.75
CA VAL A 860 -7.48 -4.34 39.94
C VAL A 860 -7.50 -5.27 41.14
N ASP A 861 -6.38 -5.38 41.84
CA ASP A 861 -6.31 -6.13 43.09
C ASP A 861 -7.21 -5.43 44.12
N PRO A 862 -8.25 -6.12 44.64
CA PRO A 862 -9.19 -5.53 45.59
C PRO A 862 -8.56 -5.04 46.90
N LYS A 863 -7.35 -5.52 47.24
CA LYS A 863 -6.66 -5.20 48.49
C LYS A 863 -5.69 -4.02 48.35
N THR A 864 -5.02 -3.91 47.21
CA THR A 864 -4.03 -2.84 46.96
C THR A 864 -4.62 -1.68 46.17
N GLY A 865 -5.71 -1.91 45.43
CA GLY A 865 -6.26 -0.95 44.47
C GLY A 865 -5.39 -0.76 43.23
N GLU A 866 -4.31 -1.53 43.09
CA GLU A 866 -3.40 -1.48 41.94
C GLU A 866 -3.88 -2.43 40.85
N TRP A 867 -3.78 -1.99 39.58
CA TRP A 867 -4.09 -2.83 38.44
C TRP A 867 -2.91 -3.79 38.15
N GLN A 868 -3.22 -5.07 37.92
CA GLN A 868 -2.27 -6.10 37.56
C GLN A 868 -2.66 -6.74 36.23
N PRO A 869 -1.71 -6.94 35.29
CA PRO A 869 -1.99 -7.60 34.03
C PRO A 869 -2.43 -9.05 34.28
N LEU A 870 -3.41 -9.53 33.51
CA LEU A 870 -3.89 -10.90 33.60
C LEU A 870 -2.80 -11.81 33.04
N GLN A 871 -2.35 -12.77 33.84
CA GLN A 871 -1.43 -13.79 33.33
C GLN A 871 -2.19 -14.74 32.40
N PRO A 872 -1.63 -15.11 31.23
CA PRO A 872 -2.24 -16.08 30.35
C PRO A 872 -2.51 -17.39 31.09
N ASP A 873 -3.75 -17.86 31.05
CA ASP A 873 -4.16 -19.17 31.55
C ASP A 873 -4.46 -20.07 30.35
N PRO A 874 -3.61 -21.07 30.04
CA PRO A 874 -3.82 -21.98 28.93
C PRO A 874 -5.10 -22.82 29.04
N GLU A 875 -5.68 -22.99 30.23
CA GLU A 875 -6.90 -23.77 30.43
C GLU A 875 -8.19 -22.95 30.28
N ALA A 876 -8.10 -21.61 30.35
CA ALA A 876 -9.27 -20.73 30.31
C ALA A 876 -10.08 -20.89 29.02
N TYR A 877 -9.41 -21.09 27.89
CA TYR A 877 -10.05 -21.32 26.59
C TYR A 877 -10.87 -22.61 26.53
N LEU A 878 -10.59 -23.60 27.37
CA LEU A 878 -11.36 -24.85 27.43
C LEU A 878 -12.59 -24.74 28.35
N GLN A 879 -12.60 -23.76 29.25
CA GLN A 879 -13.62 -23.64 30.30
C GLN A 879 -14.67 -22.57 30.00
N GLU A 880 -14.28 -21.48 29.33
CA GLU A 880 -15.15 -20.33 29.10
C GLU A 880 -16.09 -20.56 27.91
N MET A 881 -17.40 -20.60 28.16
CA MET A 881 -18.41 -20.89 27.14
C MET A 881 -19.27 -19.67 26.78
N GLU A 882 -19.21 -18.60 27.59
CA GLU A 882 -19.97 -17.38 27.34
C GLU A 882 -19.29 -16.58 26.21
N PRO A 883 -20.03 -16.15 25.16
CA PRO A 883 -19.45 -15.53 23.97
C PRO A 883 -18.55 -14.32 24.24
N HIS A 884 -18.94 -13.39 25.13
CA HIS A 884 -18.14 -12.19 25.38
C HIS A 884 -16.84 -12.51 26.13
N ASN A 885 -16.91 -13.29 27.21
CA ASN A 885 -15.75 -13.70 28.00
C ASN A 885 -14.80 -14.56 27.17
N ARG A 886 -15.34 -15.50 26.38
CA ARG A 886 -14.55 -16.33 25.48
C ARG A 886 -13.91 -15.49 24.37
N GLY A 887 -14.66 -14.55 23.80
CA GLY A 887 -14.15 -13.58 22.82
C GLY A 887 -13.02 -12.73 23.39
N ALA A 888 -13.15 -12.30 24.65
CA ALA A 888 -12.13 -11.51 25.34
C ALA A 888 -10.79 -12.27 25.48
N LEU A 889 -10.80 -13.62 25.53
CA LEU A 889 -9.56 -14.42 25.47
C LEU A 889 -8.84 -14.26 24.13
N LEU A 890 -9.56 -14.22 23.01
CA LEU A 890 -8.97 -13.97 21.69
C LEU A 890 -8.40 -12.54 21.62
N VAL A 891 -9.14 -11.56 22.14
CA VAL A 891 -8.67 -10.17 22.18
C VAL A 891 -7.39 -10.06 23.00
N ALA A 892 -7.36 -10.64 24.21
CA ALA A 892 -6.17 -10.65 25.07
C ALA A 892 -4.97 -11.32 24.38
N THR A 893 -5.22 -12.40 23.63
CA THR A 893 -4.19 -13.12 22.87
C THR A 893 -3.56 -12.23 21.80
N ILE A 894 -4.38 -11.57 20.97
CA ILE A 894 -3.85 -10.69 19.91
C ILE A 894 -3.23 -9.43 20.51
N PHE A 895 -3.74 -8.95 21.65
CA PHE A 895 -3.12 -7.87 22.39
C PHE A 895 -1.72 -8.24 22.93
N ASP A 896 -1.51 -9.46 23.41
CA ASP A 896 -0.17 -9.94 23.80
C ASP A 896 0.80 -9.98 22.61
N ALA A 897 0.33 -10.40 21.42
CA ALA A 897 1.11 -10.32 20.20
C ALA A 897 1.50 -8.87 19.86
N PHE A 898 0.55 -7.93 19.93
CA PHE A 898 0.80 -6.49 19.77
C PHE A 898 1.83 -5.96 20.76
N LEU A 899 1.68 -6.24 22.06
CA LEU A 899 2.63 -5.80 23.09
C LEU A 899 4.03 -6.38 22.85
N THR A 900 4.13 -7.62 22.41
CA THR A 900 5.40 -8.27 22.08
C THR A 900 6.09 -7.58 20.90
N LEU A 901 5.34 -7.24 19.85
CA LEU A 901 5.85 -6.48 18.70
C LEU A 901 6.28 -5.08 19.09
N TYR A 902 5.43 -4.35 19.82
CA TYR A 902 5.73 -3.00 20.29
C TYR A 902 7.00 -2.97 21.15
N ARG A 903 7.12 -3.87 22.14
CA ARG A 903 8.31 -3.93 23.00
C ARG A 903 9.58 -4.17 22.18
N THR A 904 9.50 -5.06 21.19
CA THR A 904 10.64 -5.38 20.32
C THR A 904 11.08 -4.14 19.51
N ARG A 905 10.12 -3.39 18.96
CA ARG A 905 10.36 -2.18 18.16
C ARG A 905 10.70 -0.94 18.99
N ALA A 906 10.25 -0.85 20.23
CA ALA A 906 10.54 0.27 21.13
C ALA A 906 11.88 0.11 21.87
N ALA A 907 12.40 -1.12 22.00
CA ALA A 907 13.55 -1.41 22.84
C ALA A 907 14.81 -0.63 22.45
N ASP A 908 15.01 -0.37 21.16
CA ASP A 908 16.16 0.38 20.66
C ASP A 908 16.03 1.88 20.97
N LEU A 909 14.85 2.48 20.79
CA LEU A 909 14.54 3.86 21.19
C LEU A 909 14.78 4.08 22.70
N LEU A 910 14.36 3.14 23.53
CA LEU A 910 14.61 3.19 24.97
C LEU A 910 16.10 3.14 25.28
N ARG A 911 16.88 2.29 24.60
CA ARG A 911 18.34 2.25 24.76
C ARG A 911 19.01 3.54 24.26
N ILE A 912 18.56 4.11 23.15
CA ILE A 912 19.05 5.41 22.64
C ILE A 912 18.84 6.51 23.68
N ALA A 913 17.62 6.64 24.21
CA ALA A 913 17.27 7.66 25.21
C ALA A 913 18.03 7.51 26.54
N THR A 914 18.53 6.31 26.84
CA THR A 914 19.11 5.95 28.14
C THR A 914 20.59 5.57 28.06
N HIS A 915 21.25 5.91 26.94
CA HIS A 915 22.66 5.63 26.68
C HIS A 915 23.02 4.13 26.85
N GLY A 916 22.13 3.25 26.41
CA GLY A 916 22.31 1.80 26.34
C GLY A 916 21.71 0.99 27.49
N SER A 917 21.31 1.62 28.60
CA SER A 917 20.77 0.86 29.75
C SER A 917 19.38 0.27 29.50
N GLY A 918 18.58 0.89 28.62
CA GLY A 918 17.18 0.54 28.38
C GLY A 918 16.25 0.93 29.53
N VAL A 919 16.76 1.56 30.59
CA VAL A 919 16.00 1.92 31.80
C VAL A 919 15.89 3.43 31.90
N LEU A 920 14.67 3.95 31.78
CA LEU A 920 14.41 5.39 31.78
C LEU A 920 14.63 6.01 33.18
N PRO A 921 15.30 7.18 33.28
CA PRO A 921 15.50 7.90 34.54
C PRO A 921 14.17 8.42 35.09
N ALA A 922 14.05 8.49 36.42
CA ALA A 922 12.82 8.94 37.08
C ALA A 922 12.38 10.33 36.60
N GLY A 923 11.07 10.52 36.41
CA GLY A 923 10.47 11.74 35.88
C GLY A 923 9.83 11.55 34.50
N SER A 924 9.36 12.66 33.93
CA SER A 924 8.76 12.70 32.59
C SER A 924 9.80 12.43 31.52
N ILE A 925 9.42 11.65 30.51
CA ILE A 925 10.25 11.39 29.34
C ILE A 925 10.16 12.54 28.32
N HIS A 926 11.17 12.67 27.47
CA HIS A 926 11.25 13.73 26.47
C HIS A 926 10.09 13.64 25.46
N PRO A 927 9.43 14.76 25.06
CA PRO A 927 8.32 14.73 24.12
C PRO A 927 8.63 14.01 22.81
N ASP A 928 9.80 14.24 22.21
CA ASP A 928 10.22 13.50 21.00
C ASP A 928 10.24 11.97 21.20
N LEU A 929 10.68 11.49 22.37
CA LEU A 929 10.64 10.07 22.68
C LEU A 929 9.20 9.58 22.78
N VAL A 930 8.30 10.36 23.40
CA VAL A 930 6.86 10.07 23.43
C VAL A 930 6.30 9.95 22.02
N HIS A 931 6.56 10.95 21.16
CA HIS A 931 6.06 10.97 19.78
C HIS A 931 6.57 9.77 18.97
N ARG A 932 7.85 9.36 19.12
CA ARG A 932 8.38 8.18 18.40
C ARG A 932 7.88 6.86 18.95
N LEU A 933 7.76 6.71 20.26
CA LEU A 933 7.12 5.54 20.85
C LEU A 933 5.64 5.45 20.45
N ALA A 934 4.93 6.58 20.34
CA ALA A 934 3.54 6.63 19.87
C ALA A 934 3.43 6.25 18.39
N GLY A 935 4.35 6.74 17.55
CA GLY A 935 4.46 6.32 16.15
C GLY A 935 4.70 4.81 16.00
N GLU A 936 5.63 4.23 16.76
CA GLU A 936 5.90 2.79 16.74
C GLU A 936 4.70 1.97 17.21
N ALA A 937 4.02 2.41 18.28
CA ALA A 937 2.81 1.75 18.77
C ALA A 937 1.66 1.83 17.76
N ALA A 938 1.44 3.00 17.15
CA ALA A 938 0.42 3.19 16.13
C ALA A 938 0.69 2.37 14.87
N ALA A 939 1.94 2.29 14.42
CA ALA A 939 2.35 1.44 13.32
C ALA A 939 2.12 -0.05 13.64
N CYS A 940 2.51 -0.52 14.83
CA CYS A 940 2.24 -1.89 15.27
C CYS A 940 0.74 -2.20 15.31
N ALA A 941 -0.07 -1.28 15.85
CA ALA A 941 -1.52 -1.43 15.91
C ALA A 941 -2.13 -1.52 14.51
N GLN A 942 -1.67 -0.68 13.59
CA GLN A 942 -2.10 -0.69 12.20
C GLN A 942 -1.74 -2.01 11.51
N THR A 943 -0.52 -2.52 11.67
CA THR A 943 -0.11 -3.82 11.12
C THR A 943 -0.96 -4.97 11.69
N VAL A 944 -1.19 -5.00 13.00
CA VAL A 944 -2.03 -6.01 13.65
C VAL A 944 -3.46 -5.98 13.12
N LEU A 945 -4.07 -4.80 12.98
CA LEU A 945 -5.39 -4.61 12.38
C LEU A 945 -5.45 -5.19 10.95
N GLU A 946 -4.46 -4.86 10.13
CA GLU A 946 -4.39 -5.33 8.73
C GLU A 946 -4.23 -6.85 8.65
N MET A 947 -3.41 -7.45 9.50
CA MET A 947 -3.28 -8.92 9.57
C MET A 947 -4.59 -9.58 9.97
N CYS A 948 -5.31 -9.02 10.96
CA CYS A 948 -6.59 -9.54 11.44
C CYS A 948 -7.69 -9.48 10.36
N ILE A 949 -7.81 -8.35 9.64
CA ILE A 949 -8.79 -8.19 8.55
C ILE A 949 -8.46 -9.12 7.37
N ARG A 950 -7.19 -9.19 6.96
CA ARG A 950 -6.76 -9.99 5.80
C ARG A 950 -7.04 -11.48 5.98
N ALA A 951 -6.94 -11.97 7.21
CA ALA A 951 -7.21 -13.35 7.58
C ALA A 951 -8.65 -13.79 7.26
N LEU A 952 -9.62 -12.87 7.17
CA LEU A 952 -11.02 -13.22 6.89
C LEU A 952 -11.21 -13.98 5.57
N ASP A 953 -10.39 -13.71 4.55
CA ASP A 953 -10.47 -14.41 3.27
C ASP A 953 -9.80 -15.80 3.31
N PHE A 954 -9.08 -16.12 4.39
CA PHE A 954 -8.39 -17.40 4.62
C PHE A 954 -9.09 -18.22 5.73
N LEU A 955 -10.36 -17.93 6.01
CA LEU A 955 -11.18 -18.72 6.92
C LEU A 955 -12.04 -19.73 6.15
N PRO A 956 -12.37 -20.89 6.76
CA PRO A 956 -13.42 -21.75 6.22
C PRO A 956 -14.77 -21.01 6.24
N PRO A 957 -15.72 -21.37 5.35
CA PRO A 957 -16.94 -20.59 5.14
C PRO A 957 -17.98 -20.77 6.27
N VAL A 958 -17.78 -21.73 7.16
CA VAL A 958 -18.65 -22.08 8.29
C VAL A 958 -17.83 -22.67 9.43
N ASP A 959 -18.39 -22.69 10.65
CA ASP A 959 -17.87 -23.46 11.80
C ASP A 959 -16.38 -23.21 12.10
N ILE A 960 -16.00 -21.93 12.13
CA ILE A 960 -14.64 -21.48 12.46
C ILE A 960 -14.33 -21.73 13.93
N THR A 961 -13.05 -21.92 14.22
CA THR A 961 -12.50 -21.93 15.59
C THR A 961 -11.41 -20.87 15.73
N PHE A 962 -11.04 -20.47 16.94
CA PHE A 962 -9.93 -19.53 17.11
C PHE A 962 -8.60 -20.09 16.59
N GLY A 963 -8.43 -21.41 16.61
CA GLY A 963 -7.30 -22.08 15.96
C GLY A 963 -7.31 -21.94 14.44
N ASP A 964 -8.47 -22.04 13.79
CA ASP A 964 -8.60 -21.77 12.34
C ASP A 964 -8.23 -20.32 12.02
N TYR A 965 -8.56 -19.38 12.91
CA TYR A 965 -8.21 -17.97 12.74
C TYR A 965 -6.70 -17.71 12.83
N LEU A 966 -5.97 -18.35 13.77
CA LEU A 966 -4.51 -18.29 13.79
C LEU A 966 -3.90 -18.78 12.48
N ARG A 967 -4.39 -19.91 11.95
CA ARG A 967 -3.92 -20.46 10.67
C ARG A 967 -4.19 -19.49 9.53
N ALA A 968 -5.36 -18.87 9.53
CA ALA A 968 -5.74 -17.85 8.56
C ALA A 968 -4.81 -16.63 8.62
N ILE A 969 -4.50 -16.09 9.81
CA ILE A 969 -3.56 -14.97 10.00
C ILE A 969 -2.18 -15.31 9.43
N VAL A 970 -1.61 -16.44 9.86
CA VAL A 970 -0.25 -16.84 9.46
C VAL A 970 -0.18 -17.11 7.94
N THR A 971 -1.21 -17.74 7.37
CA THR A 971 -1.26 -18.04 5.92
C THR A 971 -1.45 -16.79 5.08
N ALA A 972 -2.37 -15.91 5.48
CA ALA A 972 -2.68 -14.67 4.76
C ALA A 972 -1.46 -13.74 4.70
N ASP A 973 -0.72 -13.66 5.80
CA ASP A 973 0.49 -12.85 5.87
C ASP A 973 1.65 -13.49 5.09
N TYR A 974 1.84 -14.80 5.17
CA TYR A 974 2.87 -15.52 4.40
C TYR A 974 2.68 -15.40 2.87
N GLU A 975 1.44 -15.35 2.38
CA GLU A 975 1.17 -15.24 0.94
C GLU A 975 1.61 -13.88 0.37
N LEU A 976 1.44 -12.78 1.13
CA LEU A 976 1.85 -11.44 0.69
C LEU A 976 3.26 -11.05 1.13
N TYR A 977 3.74 -11.58 2.26
CA TYR A 977 5.03 -11.28 2.88
C TYR A 977 5.75 -12.58 3.24
N PRO A 978 6.24 -13.35 2.26
CA PRO A 978 6.86 -14.65 2.51
C PRO A 978 8.12 -14.56 3.38
N VAL A 979 8.79 -13.40 3.43
CA VAL A 979 9.91 -13.11 4.34
C VAL A 979 9.38 -12.29 5.53
N ASP A 980 9.46 -12.85 6.74
CA ASP A 980 9.02 -12.21 8.00
C ASP A 980 10.22 -11.57 8.72
N GLU A 981 10.66 -10.39 8.28
CA GLU A 981 11.84 -9.75 8.88
C GLU A 981 11.59 -9.27 10.30
N ASP A 982 10.38 -8.79 10.56
CA ASP A 982 9.96 -8.23 11.85
C ASP A 982 9.35 -9.28 12.79
N LEU A 983 9.34 -10.55 12.38
CA LEU A 983 8.84 -11.70 13.16
C LEU A 983 7.37 -11.55 13.60
N HIS A 984 6.54 -10.90 12.78
CA HIS A 984 5.12 -10.71 13.03
C HIS A 984 4.43 -12.04 13.31
N ARG A 985 4.62 -13.04 12.44
CA ARG A 985 3.94 -14.33 12.55
C ARG A 985 4.38 -15.08 13.80
N VAL A 986 5.64 -14.96 14.19
CA VAL A 986 6.17 -15.58 15.41
C VAL A 986 5.49 -15.01 16.65
N ALA A 987 5.29 -13.69 16.71
CA ALA A 987 4.61 -13.04 17.84
C ALA A 987 3.17 -13.54 18.01
N PHE A 988 2.41 -13.70 16.91
CA PHE A 988 1.06 -14.28 16.96
C PHE A 988 1.08 -15.73 17.42
N ILE A 989 1.97 -16.57 16.86
CA ILE A 989 2.08 -17.99 17.24
C ILE A 989 2.42 -18.13 18.73
N GLU A 990 3.33 -17.31 19.24
CA GLU A 990 3.73 -17.33 20.64
C GLU A 990 2.58 -16.92 21.57
N ALA A 991 1.86 -15.86 21.23
CA ALA A 991 0.73 -15.38 22.02
C ALA A 991 -0.40 -16.43 22.09
N PHE A 992 -0.83 -16.99 20.94
CA PHE A 992 -1.86 -18.03 20.89
C PHE A 992 -1.47 -19.25 21.72
N LYS A 993 -0.20 -19.66 21.66
CA LYS A 993 0.32 -20.75 22.47
C LYS A 993 0.29 -20.44 23.97
N ARG A 994 0.66 -19.23 24.40
CA ARG A 994 0.62 -18.82 25.82
C ARG A 994 -0.80 -18.84 26.39
N HIS A 995 -1.80 -18.52 25.56
CA HIS A 995 -3.22 -18.53 25.94
C HIS A 995 -3.92 -19.88 25.73
N GLY A 996 -3.20 -20.93 25.33
CA GLY A 996 -3.76 -22.27 25.12
C GLY A 996 -4.69 -22.40 23.90
N ILE A 997 -4.72 -21.40 23.02
CA ILE A 997 -5.53 -21.39 21.80
C ILE A 997 -4.73 -22.05 20.68
N LEU A 998 -4.97 -23.34 20.47
CA LEU A 998 -4.23 -24.14 19.49
C LEU A 998 -5.19 -24.75 18.45
N PRO A 999 -4.80 -24.81 17.17
CA PRO A 999 -5.59 -25.52 16.17
C PRO A 999 -5.72 -27.00 16.50
N ASN A 1000 -6.92 -27.54 16.28
CA ASN A 1000 -7.23 -28.95 16.49
C ASN A 1000 -6.48 -29.84 15.50
N ASN A 1001 -6.19 -31.08 15.90
CA ASN A 1001 -5.66 -32.14 15.02
C ASN A 1001 -4.31 -31.84 14.34
N MET A 1002 -3.47 -30.99 14.94
CA MET A 1002 -2.10 -30.76 14.45
C MET A 1002 -1.05 -31.43 15.34
N GLN A 1003 -0.03 -32.02 14.71
CA GLN A 1003 1.09 -32.65 15.41
C GLN A 1003 2.21 -31.66 15.75
N ASN A 1004 2.32 -30.56 15.00
CA ASN A 1004 3.32 -29.50 15.19
C ASN A 1004 2.70 -28.11 15.02
N TYR A 1005 3.21 -27.14 15.79
CA TYR A 1005 2.78 -25.73 15.75
C TYR A 1005 3.89 -24.82 15.19
N SER A 1006 4.74 -25.37 14.33
CA SER A 1006 5.70 -24.58 13.56
C SER A 1006 4.95 -23.71 12.54
N LEU A 1007 5.60 -22.65 12.05
CA LEU A 1007 5.06 -21.80 11.00
C LEU A 1007 4.54 -22.62 9.82
N GLU A 1008 5.33 -23.59 9.33
CA GLU A 1008 4.93 -24.47 8.23
C GLU A 1008 3.71 -25.36 8.54
N GLY A 1009 3.56 -25.81 9.79
CA GLY A 1009 2.42 -26.65 10.20
C GLY A 1009 1.12 -25.86 10.30
N LEU A 1010 1.21 -24.57 10.58
CA LEU A 1010 0.06 -23.66 10.68
C LEU A 1010 -0.45 -23.18 9.32
N LEU A 1011 0.40 -23.14 8.29
CA LEU A 1011 -0.03 -22.77 6.94
C LEU A 1011 -1.17 -23.69 6.48
N TRP A 1012 -2.19 -23.11 5.84
CA TRP A 1012 -3.17 -23.93 5.12
C TRP A 1012 -2.46 -24.73 4.03
N GLU A 1013 -2.84 -25.99 3.87
CA GLU A 1013 -2.27 -26.82 2.82
C GLU A 1013 -2.56 -26.17 1.46
N GLN A 1014 -1.50 -25.88 0.70
CA GLN A 1014 -1.66 -25.40 -0.66
C GLN A 1014 -2.39 -26.47 -1.47
N ALA A 1015 -3.24 -26.05 -2.41
CA ALA A 1015 -4.08 -26.94 -3.24
C ALA A 1015 -3.29 -27.89 -4.18
N ARG A 1016 -1.98 -28.09 -3.98
CA ARG A 1016 -1.27 -29.26 -4.52
C ARG A 1016 -1.73 -30.58 -3.89
N ALA A 1017 -2.41 -30.53 -2.76
CA ALA A 1017 -3.13 -31.67 -2.16
C ALA A 1017 -4.54 -31.86 -2.77
N PHE A 1018 -4.96 -30.94 -3.63
CA PHE A 1018 -6.22 -30.98 -4.33
C PHE A 1018 -6.08 -31.88 -5.56
N PRO A 1019 -7.00 -32.82 -5.82
CA PRO A 1019 -6.92 -33.66 -7.00
C PRO A 1019 -6.90 -32.80 -8.28
N ASP A 1020 -6.02 -33.13 -9.24
CA ASP A 1020 -5.91 -32.40 -10.52
C ASP A 1020 -7.27 -32.23 -11.21
N GLU A 1021 -8.16 -33.22 -11.06
CA GLU A 1021 -9.53 -33.21 -11.60
C GLU A 1021 -10.42 -32.11 -11.00
N ASP A 1022 -10.28 -31.79 -9.71
CA ASP A 1022 -11.05 -30.73 -9.04
C ASP A 1022 -10.52 -29.35 -9.46
N GLN A 1023 -9.20 -29.25 -9.63
CA GLN A 1023 -8.57 -28.05 -10.15
C GLN A 1023 -8.98 -27.78 -11.60
N GLU A 1024 -9.04 -28.80 -12.47
CA GLU A 1024 -9.53 -28.69 -13.86
C GLU A 1024 -10.95 -28.11 -13.94
N ILE A 1025 -11.85 -28.53 -13.04
CA ILE A 1025 -13.26 -28.07 -13.04
C ILE A 1025 -13.38 -26.57 -12.76
N VAL A 1026 -12.56 -26.06 -11.82
CA VAL A 1026 -12.50 -24.63 -11.49
C VAL A 1026 -11.72 -23.85 -12.56
N MET A 1027 -10.64 -24.42 -13.08
CA MET A 1027 -9.81 -23.84 -14.15
C MET A 1027 -10.60 -23.63 -15.44
N ASP A 1028 -11.36 -24.62 -15.91
CA ASP A 1028 -12.17 -24.52 -17.12
C ASP A 1028 -13.14 -23.33 -17.03
N PHE A 1029 -13.79 -23.21 -15.88
CA PHE A 1029 -14.72 -22.13 -15.59
C PHE A 1029 -14.04 -20.76 -15.62
N ILE A 1030 -12.94 -20.62 -14.90
CA ILE A 1030 -12.20 -19.35 -14.83
C ILE A 1030 -11.60 -19.00 -16.18
N THR A 1031 -11.13 -19.98 -16.96
CA THR A 1031 -10.55 -19.77 -18.28
C THR A 1031 -11.61 -19.32 -19.30
N ASP A 1032 -12.79 -19.93 -19.29
CA ASP A 1032 -13.90 -19.51 -20.14
C ASP A 1032 -14.41 -18.12 -19.74
N TRP A 1033 -14.46 -17.83 -18.45
CA TRP A 1033 -14.85 -16.54 -17.91
C TRP A 1033 -13.85 -15.42 -18.09
N SER A 1034 -12.55 -15.72 -18.06
CA SER A 1034 -11.49 -14.71 -18.23
C SER A 1034 -11.66 -13.88 -19.50
N LYS A 1035 -12.36 -14.42 -20.51
CA LYS A 1035 -12.70 -13.77 -21.78
C LYS A 1035 -13.93 -12.84 -21.70
N GLU A 1036 -14.85 -13.07 -20.76
CA GLU A 1036 -16.00 -12.20 -20.49
C GLU A 1036 -15.66 -11.14 -19.41
N ILE A 1037 -14.70 -11.44 -18.53
CA ILE A 1037 -14.11 -10.57 -17.50
C ILE A 1037 -13.36 -9.36 -18.08
N THR A 1038 -12.99 -9.42 -19.36
CA THR A 1038 -12.22 -8.41 -20.09
C THR A 1038 -12.84 -7.01 -20.04
N SER A 1039 -14.16 -6.89 -19.82
CA SER A 1039 -14.90 -5.63 -19.67
C SER A 1039 -15.04 -5.13 -18.22
N TRP A 1040 -14.43 -5.83 -17.25
CA TRP A 1040 -14.57 -5.48 -15.84
C TRP A 1040 -13.67 -4.32 -15.45
N ASN A 1041 -14.19 -3.11 -15.54
CA ASN A 1041 -13.84 -2.12 -14.53
C ASN A 1041 -14.51 -2.62 -13.24
N ILE A 1042 -13.80 -2.79 -12.11
CA ILE A 1042 -14.52 -2.90 -10.82
C ILE A 1042 -15.32 -1.62 -10.76
N SER A 1043 -16.61 -1.74 -11.02
CA SER A 1043 -17.47 -0.61 -11.31
C SER A 1043 -17.33 0.37 -10.16
N ARG A 1044 -17.20 1.68 -10.48
CA ARG A 1044 -17.36 2.73 -9.47
C ARG A 1044 -18.69 2.57 -8.73
N ASP A 1045 -19.66 1.93 -9.39
CA ASP A 1045 -20.96 1.59 -8.87
C ASP A 1045 -20.97 0.20 -8.20
N ARG A 1046 -21.22 0.18 -6.90
CA ARG A 1046 -21.34 -1.04 -6.10
C ARG A 1046 -22.56 -1.90 -6.50
N GLU A 1047 -23.61 -1.30 -7.06
CA GLU A 1047 -24.80 -2.01 -7.55
C GLU A 1047 -24.47 -2.88 -8.77
N GLU A 1048 -23.72 -2.33 -9.73
CA GLU A 1048 -23.26 -3.07 -10.90
C GLU A 1048 -22.39 -4.25 -10.49
N LEU A 1049 -21.45 -4.04 -9.56
CA LEU A 1049 -20.59 -5.09 -9.01
C LEU A 1049 -21.41 -6.19 -8.35
N TYR A 1050 -22.39 -5.82 -7.52
CA TYR A 1050 -23.27 -6.77 -6.86
C TYR A 1050 -24.08 -7.62 -7.86
N ASN A 1051 -24.70 -6.96 -8.85
CA ASN A 1051 -25.48 -7.63 -9.89
C ASN A 1051 -24.61 -8.60 -10.71
N MET A 1052 -23.39 -8.18 -11.03
CA MET A 1052 -22.38 -9.03 -11.67
C MET A 1052 -22.09 -10.26 -10.81
N MET A 1053 -21.71 -10.08 -9.54
CA MET A 1053 -21.41 -11.18 -8.61
C MET A 1053 -22.58 -12.16 -8.46
N HIS A 1054 -23.82 -11.68 -8.48
CA HIS A 1054 -25.00 -12.54 -8.46
C HIS A 1054 -25.12 -13.43 -9.72
N ILE A 1055 -24.93 -12.85 -10.91
CA ILE A 1055 -24.91 -13.60 -12.18
C ILE A 1055 -23.81 -14.65 -12.17
N LEU A 1056 -22.61 -14.26 -11.70
CA LEU A 1056 -21.45 -15.13 -11.63
C LEU A 1056 -21.71 -16.32 -10.69
N ARG A 1057 -22.19 -16.10 -9.46
CA ARG A 1057 -22.52 -17.21 -8.53
C ARG A 1057 -23.48 -18.22 -9.15
N ARG A 1058 -24.52 -17.75 -9.86
CA ARG A 1058 -25.49 -18.61 -10.54
C ARG A 1058 -24.86 -19.43 -11.67
N ASN A 1059 -24.01 -18.79 -12.47
CA ASN A 1059 -23.31 -19.43 -13.57
C ASN A 1059 -22.31 -20.48 -13.04
N LEU A 1060 -21.57 -20.18 -11.97
CA LEU A 1060 -20.67 -21.14 -11.29
C LEU A 1060 -21.45 -22.33 -10.75
N HIS A 1061 -22.56 -22.07 -10.06
CA HIS A 1061 -23.42 -23.12 -9.55
C HIS A 1061 -23.92 -24.05 -10.68
N SER A 1062 -24.33 -23.47 -11.81
CA SER A 1062 -24.81 -24.23 -12.96
C SER A 1062 -23.70 -25.06 -13.60
N HIS A 1063 -22.50 -24.50 -13.74
CA HIS A 1063 -21.30 -25.18 -14.25
C HIS A 1063 -20.90 -26.36 -13.36
N LEU A 1064 -20.75 -26.12 -12.05
CA LEU A 1064 -20.42 -27.15 -11.07
C LEU A 1064 -21.46 -28.27 -11.08
N LYS A 1065 -22.76 -27.93 -11.06
CA LYS A 1065 -23.85 -28.92 -11.09
C LYS A 1065 -23.81 -29.80 -12.33
N LYS A 1066 -23.46 -29.25 -13.50
CA LYS A 1066 -23.30 -30.02 -14.74
C LYS A 1066 -22.09 -30.95 -14.66
N ARG A 1067 -20.93 -30.44 -14.25
CA ARG A 1067 -19.68 -31.21 -14.14
C ARG A 1067 -19.77 -32.33 -13.10
N MET A 1068 -20.50 -32.11 -12.00
CA MET A 1068 -20.73 -33.12 -10.96
C MET A 1068 -21.54 -34.34 -11.43
N GLN A 1069 -22.23 -34.25 -12.56
CA GLN A 1069 -22.88 -35.41 -13.20
C GLN A 1069 -21.87 -36.26 -14.01
N GLU A 1070 -20.72 -35.69 -14.37
CA GLU A 1070 -19.69 -36.31 -15.23
C GLU A 1070 -18.51 -36.86 -14.42
N LYS A 1071 -18.11 -36.20 -13.33
CA LYS A 1071 -17.00 -36.58 -12.42
C LYS A 1071 -17.38 -36.34 -10.95
N LYS A 1072 -16.78 -37.10 -10.01
CA LYS A 1072 -16.90 -36.82 -8.56
C LYS A 1072 -15.91 -35.74 -8.16
N LEU A 1073 -16.40 -34.61 -7.64
CA LEU A 1073 -15.57 -33.61 -6.96
C LEU A 1073 -15.22 -34.13 -5.55
N SER A 1074 -13.98 -33.96 -5.10
CA SER A 1074 -13.60 -34.27 -3.71
C SER A 1074 -14.01 -33.18 -2.71
N LEU A 1075 -14.35 -31.99 -3.22
CA LEU A 1075 -14.67 -30.79 -2.45
C LEU A 1075 -16.05 -30.74 -1.80
N ILE A 1076 -17.05 -31.30 -2.48
CA ILE A 1076 -18.46 -31.21 -2.12
C ILE A 1076 -19.11 -32.55 -2.46
N ASP A 1077 -20.01 -33.00 -1.58
CA ASP A 1077 -20.73 -34.25 -1.80
C ASP A 1077 -21.78 -34.05 -2.91
N PRO A 1078 -21.72 -34.77 -4.04
CA PRO A 1078 -22.64 -34.58 -5.15
C PRO A 1078 -24.09 -34.98 -4.84
N ASP A 1079 -24.30 -35.79 -3.82
CA ASP A 1079 -25.64 -36.25 -3.42
C ASP A 1079 -26.33 -35.21 -2.50
N ILE A 1080 -25.60 -34.17 -2.06
CA ILE A 1080 -26.09 -33.13 -1.15
C ILE A 1080 -26.21 -31.79 -1.89
N PRO A 1081 -27.36 -31.09 -1.81
CA PRO A 1081 -27.50 -29.76 -2.37
C PRO A 1081 -26.43 -28.79 -1.85
N PHE A 1082 -25.81 -28.03 -2.77
CA PHE A 1082 -24.77 -27.04 -2.45
C PHE A 1082 -25.17 -25.63 -2.89
N GLU A 1083 -24.61 -24.63 -2.22
CA GLU A 1083 -24.75 -23.20 -2.51
C GLU A 1083 -23.37 -22.64 -2.86
N VAL A 1084 -23.23 -21.98 -4.01
CA VAL A 1084 -22.10 -21.05 -4.22
C VAL A 1084 -22.45 -19.80 -3.42
N HIS A 1085 -22.00 -19.79 -2.17
CA HIS A 1085 -22.41 -18.80 -1.18
C HIS A 1085 -21.91 -17.41 -1.56
N SER A 1086 -20.61 -17.33 -1.90
CA SER A 1086 -19.94 -16.09 -2.22
C SER A 1086 -18.91 -16.29 -3.33
N LEU A 1087 -18.70 -15.25 -4.14
CA LEU A 1087 -17.66 -15.17 -5.16
C LEU A 1087 -17.19 -13.72 -5.24
N ARG A 1088 -15.96 -13.46 -4.78
CA ARG A 1088 -15.42 -12.10 -4.57
C ARG A 1088 -14.08 -11.92 -5.28
N PRO A 1089 -13.87 -10.83 -6.04
CA PRO A 1089 -12.55 -10.48 -6.54
C PRO A 1089 -11.72 -9.82 -5.44
N SER A 1090 -10.40 -9.94 -5.51
CA SER A 1090 -9.46 -9.24 -4.64
C SER A 1090 -8.20 -8.87 -5.42
N GLN A 1091 -7.75 -7.62 -5.27
CA GLN A 1091 -6.48 -7.12 -5.78
C GLN A 1091 -5.61 -6.68 -4.61
N ARG A 1092 -4.53 -7.42 -4.33
CA ARG A 1092 -3.61 -7.06 -3.25
C ARG A 1092 -2.22 -6.86 -3.79
N VAL A 1093 -1.51 -5.88 -3.26
CA VAL A 1093 -0.12 -5.63 -3.60
C VAL A 1093 0.76 -6.48 -2.69
N ASP A 1094 1.70 -7.22 -3.26
CA ASP A 1094 2.67 -7.99 -2.48
C ASP A 1094 3.89 -7.16 -2.09
N TRP A 1095 4.83 -7.82 -1.42
CA TRP A 1095 6.13 -7.28 -1.04
C TRP A 1095 6.99 -6.73 -2.20
N GLN A 1096 6.71 -7.06 -3.47
CA GLN A 1096 7.39 -6.49 -4.66
C GLN A 1096 6.75 -5.21 -5.17
N GLY A 1097 5.59 -4.82 -4.63
CA GLY A 1097 4.76 -3.80 -5.26
C GLY A 1097 3.96 -4.35 -6.44
N GLN A 1098 3.91 -5.68 -6.63
CA GLN A 1098 3.13 -6.30 -7.70
C GLN A 1098 1.70 -6.55 -7.22
N ALA A 1099 0.72 -6.14 -8.01
CA ALA A 1099 -0.68 -6.48 -7.77
C ALA A 1099 -0.93 -7.96 -8.11
N HIS A 1100 -1.49 -8.70 -7.14
CA HIS A 1100 -1.98 -10.06 -7.29
C HIS A 1100 -3.50 -10.05 -7.29
N PHE A 1101 -4.06 -10.71 -8.30
CA PHE A 1101 -5.48 -10.81 -8.50
C PHE A 1101 -5.96 -12.21 -8.13
N GLN A 1102 -6.93 -12.27 -7.22
CA GLN A 1102 -7.43 -13.51 -6.67
C GLN A 1102 -8.95 -13.54 -6.63
N TRP A 1103 -9.49 -14.73 -6.82
CA TRP A 1103 -10.87 -15.07 -6.60
C TRP A 1103 -11.03 -15.77 -5.26
N ILE A 1104 -11.90 -15.24 -4.42
CA ILE A 1104 -12.33 -15.87 -3.18
C ILE A 1104 -13.71 -16.46 -3.44
N ILE A 1105 -13.80 -17.78 -3.50
CA ILE A 1105 -15.03 -18.52 -3.80
C ILE A 1105 -15.40 -19.35 -2.58
N GLU A 1106 -16.60 -19.18 -2.07
CA GLU A 1106 -17.12 -19.95 -0.95
C GLU A 1106 -18.27 -20.83 -1.40
N ILE A 1107 -18.14 -22.12 -1.15
CA ILE A 1107 -19.15 -23.12 -1.47
C ILE A 1107 -19.57 -23.78 -0.16
N THR A 1108 -20.88 -23.87 0.10
CA THR A 1108 -21.40 -24.47 1.34
C THR A 1108 -22.43 -25.55 1.05
N GLN A 1109 -22.53 -26.51 1.97
CA GLN A 1109 -23.50 -27.60 1.97
C GLN A 1109 -24.10 -27.75 3.37
N ARG A 1110 -25.29 -28.36 3.45
CA ARG A 1110 -25.98 -28.58 4.72
C ARG A 1110 -26.71 -29.91 4.77
N VAL A 1111 -26.75 -30.51 5.95
CA VAL A 1111 -27.51 -31.72 6.28
C VAL A 1111 -28.45 -31.40 7.45
N PRO A 1112 -29.74 -31.80 7.40
CA PRO A 1112 -30.65 -31.61 8.52
C PRO A 1112 -30.29 -32.53 9.70
N GLU A 1113 -30.24 -31.99 10.92
CA GLU A 1113 -30.03 -32.73 12.16
C GLU A 1113 -31.24 -32.64 13.09
N TYR A 1114 -31.42 -33.68 13.90
CA TYR A 1114 -32.49 -33.81 14.87
C TYR A 1114 -31.91 -34.23 16.21
N LEU A 1115 -32.15 -33.45 17.27
CA LEU A 1115 -31.74 -33.77 18.63
C LEU A 1115 -32.56 -34.93 19.21
N ASP A 1116 -33.81 -35.07 18.77
CA ASP A 1116 -34.67 -36.22 19.05
C ASP A 1116 -34.84 -37.10 17.81
N LEU A 1117 -34.22 -38.29 17.83
CA LEU A 1117 -34.26 -39.28 16.75
C LEU A 1117 -35.69 -39.78 16.42
N THR A 1118 -36.67 -39.56 17.29
CA THR A 1118 -38.07 -39.91 17.03
C THR A 1118 -38.78 -38.87 16.14
N GLN A 1119 -38.30 -37.61 16.12
CA GLN A 1119 -38.84 -36.55 15.26
C GLN A 1119 -38.43 -36.74 13.80
N ALA A 1120 -37.20 -37.22 13.55
CA ALA A 1120 -36.65 -37.50 12.22
C ALA A 1120 -37.51 -38.47 11.37
N LYS A 1121 -38.42 -39.24 12.00
CA LYS A 1121 -39.30 -40.20 11.31
C LYS A 1121 -40.61 -39.59 10.78
N LYS A 1122 -40.88 -38.30 11.02
CA LYS A 1122 -42.08 -37.61 10.52
C LYS A 1122 -41.78 -36.86 9.20
N PRO A 1123 -42.53 -37.10 8.11
CA PRO A 1123 -42.26 -36.52 6.78
C PRO A 1123 -42.22 -34.99 6.70
N ASP A 1124 -42.88 -34.28 7.64
CA ASP A 1124 -42.98 -32.81 7.67
C ASP A 1124 -42.28 -32.16 8.88
N SER A 1125 -41.37 -32.89 9.55
CA SER A 1125 -40.66 -32.34 10.71
C SER A 1125 -39.56 -31.34 10.29
N LYS A 1126 -39.66 -30.09 10.78
CA LYS A 1126 -38.57 -29.12 10.66
C LYS A 1126 -37.35 -29.66 11.43
N PRO A 1127 -36.13 -29.59 10.86
CA PRO A 1127 -34.92 -29.97 11.57
C PRO A 1127 -34.68 -29.06 12.78
N ASP A 1128 -34.05 -29.61 13.83
CA ASP A 1128 -33.69 -28.81 15.01
C ASP A 1128 -32.56 -27.82 14.66
N TYR A 1129 -31.62 -28.24 13.80
CA TYR A 1129 -30.57 -27.39 13.24
C TYR A 1129 -29.99 -28.03 11.96
N TYR A 1130 -29.11 -27.30 11.27
CA TYR A 1130 -28.39 -27.80 10.10
C TYR A 1130 -26.91 -28.00 10.42
N PHE A 1131 -26.38 -29.20 10.17
CA PHE A 1131 -24.94 -29.43 10.15
C PHE A 1131 -24.38 -28.94 8.82
N ARG A 1132 -23.41 -28.02 8.86
CA ARG A 1132 -22.87 -27.38 7.67
C ARG A 1132 -21.44 -27.77 7.39
N GLY A 1133 -21.12 -27.86 6.11
CA GLY A 1133 -19.76 -28.00 5.61
C GLY A 1133 -19.58 -27.10 4.40
N GLY A 1134 -18.36 -27.04 3.88
CA GLY A 1134 -18.04 -26.20 2.74
C GLY A 1134 -16.55 -26.02 2.53
N VAL A 1135 -16.22 -25.21 1.52
CA VAL A 1135 -14.86 -24.86 1.17
C VAL A 1135 -14.75 -23.39 0.74
N THR A 1136 -13.69 -22.73 1.21
CA THR A 1136 -13.21 -21.45 0.68
C THR A 1136 -12.06 -21.73 -0.27
N LEU A 1137 -12.19 -21.33 -1.53
CA LEU A 1137 -11.17 -21.46 -2.57
C LEU A 1137 -10.55 -20.10 -2.84
N LEU A 1138 -9.23 -20.04 -2.78
CA LEU A 1138 -8.47 -18.89 -3.26
C LEU A 1138 -7.87 -19.27 -4.60
N VAL A 1139 -8.32 -18.60 -5.66
CA VAL A 1139 -7.96 -18.96 -7.03
C VAL A 1139 -7.23 -17.81 -7.70
N ASP A 1140 -6.07 -18.11 -8.27
CA ASP A 1140 -5.27 -17.15 -9.02
C ASP A 1140 -6.04 -16.74 -10.29
N ALA A 1141 -6.35 -15.45 -10.42
CA ALA A 1141 -7.25 -14.98 -11.48
C ALA A 1141 -6.62 -15.07 -12.89
N GLU A 1142 -5.29 -15.03 -12.99
CA GLU A 1142 -4.56 -15.11 -14.26
C GLU A 1142 -4.44 -16.57 -14.73
N THR A 1143 -3.96 -17.43 -13.84
CA THR A 1143 -3.68 -18.82 -14.20
C THR A 1143 -4.88 -19.73 -14.01
N GLY A 1144 -5.94 -19.29 -13.32
CA GLY A 1144 -7.08 -20.10 -12.90
C GLY A 1144 -6.75 -21.12 -11.80
N ARG A 1145 -5.49 -21.17 -11.33
CA ARG A 1145 -5.03 -22.22 -10.42
C ARG A 1145 -5.52 -21.95 -9.01
N VAL A 1146 -6.14 -22.97 -8.40
CA VAL A 1146 -6.48 -22.92 -6.98
C VAL A 1146 -5.17 -22.90 -6.18
N ARG A 1147 -4.98 -21.90 -5.33
CA ARG A 1147 -3.83 -21.78 -4.43
C ARG A 1147 -4.10 -22.43 -3.07
N TYR A 1148 -5.30 -22.21 -2.53
CA TYR A 1148 -5.73 -22.75 -1.25
C TYR A 1148 -7.17 -23.27 -1.36
N GLY A 1149 -7.44 -24.39 -0.68
CA GLY A 1149 -8.78 -24.92 -0.47
C GLY A 1149 -8.99 -25.21 1.00
N ILE A 1150 -9.77 -24.37 1.66
CA ILE A 1150 -9.93 -24.36 3.11
C ILE A 1150 -11.31 -24.91 3.45
N TYR A 1151 -11.38 -26.15 3.92
CA TYR A 1151 -12.64 -26.89 3.99
C TYR A 1151 -13.05 -27.29 5.41
N LYS A 1152 -14.36 -27.47 5.59
CA LYS A 1152 -15.01 -28.12 6.73
C LYS A 1152 -15.88 -29.25 6.19
N ARG A 1153 -15.47 -30.49 6.45
CA ARG A 1153 -16.08 -31.67 5.82
C ARG A 1153 -17.40 -32.06 6.49
N LEU A 1154 -18.37 -32.52 5.69
CA LEU A 1154 -19.65 -33.01 6.21
C LEU A 1154 -19.56 -34.42 6.82
N ASP A 1155 -18.50 -35.18 6.55
CA ASP A 1155 -18.28 -36.53 7.08
C ASP A 1155 -17.37 -36.55 8.33
N ASP A 1156 -17.04 -35.38 8.89
CA ASP A 1156 -16.30 -35.26 10.14
C ASP A 1156 -17.24 -35.55 11.34
N GLN A 1157 -17.22 -36.80 11.80
CA GLN A 1157 -18.07 -37.26 12.89
C GLN A 1157 -17.75 -36.56 14.22
N GLU A 1158 -16.47 -36.28 14.50
CA GLU A 1158 -16.07 -35.61 15.75
C GLU A 1158 -16.61 -34.17 15.80
N ARG A 1159 -16.56 -33.46 14.68
CA ARG A 1159 -17.16 -32.12 14.54
C ARG A 1159 -18.68 -32.17 14.68
N ARG A 1160 -19.32 -33.16 14.07
CA ARG A 1160 -20.77 -33.37 14.18
C ARG A 1160 -21.21 -33.64 15.62
N ASP A 1161 -20.49 -34.50 16.32
CA ASP A 1161 -20.76 -34.84 17.73
C ASP A 1161 -20.59 -33.62 18.64
N ARG A 1162 -19.54 -32.81 18.43
CA ARG A 1162 -19.33 -31.54 19.17
C ARG A 1162 -20.45 -30.54 18.95
N GLN A 1163 -20.89 -30.33 17.71
CA GLN A 1163 -22.01 -29.43 17.42
C GLN A 1163 -23.30 -29.96 18.04
N GLN A 1164 -23.56 -31.28 17.97
CA GLN A 1164 -24.73 -31.88 18.61
C GLN A 1164 -24.73 -31.67 20.13
N GLN A 1165 -23.58 -31.86 20.78
CA GLN A 1165 -23.43 -31.61 22.21
C GLN A 1165 -23.69 -30.14 22.55
N PHE A 1166 -23.09 -29.21 21.80
CA PHE A 1166 -23.29 -27.78 21.99
C PHE A 1166 -24.76 -27.38 21.85
N MET A 1167 -25.44 -27.84 20.79
CA MET A 1167 -26.87 -27.55 20.57
C MET A 1167 -27.77 -28.20 21.64
N GLY A 1168 -27.40 -29.38 22.15
CA GLY A 1168 -28.10 -30.06 23.23
C GLY A 1168 -27.95 -29.37 24.59
N GLU A 1169 -26.75 -28.89 24.92
CA GLU A 1169 -26.47 -28.14 26.15
C GLU A 1169 -27.07 -26.73 26.11
N ALA A 1170 -27.01 -26.06 24.95
CA ALA A 1170 -27.60 -24.75 24.72
C ALA A 1170 -29.11 -24.74 25.01
N ARG A 1171 -29.86 -25.75 24.54
CA ARG A 1171 -31.31 -25.89 24.82
C ARG A 1171 -31.66 -26.03 26.31
N ASN A 1172 -30.74 -26.55 27.14
CA ASN A 1172 -30.95 -26.77 28.57
C ASN A 1172 -30.55 -25.55 29.43
N GLN A 1173 -29.78 -24.60 28.89
CA GLN A 1173 -29.41 -23.37 29.58
C GLN A 1173 -30.48 -22.29 29.35
N SER A 1174 -30.88 -21.58 30.42
CA SER A 1174 -31.91 -20.53 30.34
C SER A 1174 -31.53 -19.37 29.40
N LEU A 1175 -30.24 -19.18 29.13
CA LEU A 1175 -29.73 -18.10 28.27
C LEU A 1175 -30.12 -18.31 26.81
N TYR A 1176 -29.81 -19.45 26.18
CA TYR A 1176 -30.14 -19.70 24.76
C TYR A 1176 -31.65 -19.63 24.48
N ALA A 1177 -32.47 -20.15 25.40
CA ALA A 1177 -33.93 -20.04 25.33
C ALA A 1177 -34.45 -18.59 25.48
N THR A 1178 -33.70 -17.71 26.15
CA THR A 1178 -34.03 -16.28 26.29
C THR A 1178 -33.62 -15.48 25.05
N TYR A 1179 -32.54 -15.87 24.35
CA TYR A 1179 -32.01 -15.17 23.17
C TYR A 1179 -32.68 -15.57 21.85
N PHE A 1180 -33.21 -16.79 21.68
CA PHE A 1180 -33.52 -17.34 20.35
C PHE A 1180 -34.87 -18.09 20.20
N GLN A 1181 -35.93 -17.78 20.97
CA GLN A 1181 -37.30 -18.28 20.71
C GLN A 1181 -38.25 -17.28 20.00
N ASP A 1182 -38.87 -17.76 18.90
CA ASP A 1182 -40.08 -17.38 18.13
C ASP A 1182 -40.33 -15.93 17.66
N ALA A 1183 -39.78 -14.89 18.30
CA ALA A 1183 -39.77 -13.51 17.80
C ALA A 1183 -38.37 -12.84 17.90
N SER A 1184 -37.41 -13.57 18.47
CA SER A 1184 -36.07 -13.12 18.85
C SER A 1184 -34.96 -13.53 17.87
N GLU A 1185 -35.26 -14.40 16.89
CA GLU A 1185 -34.32 -14.82 15.84
C GLU A 1185 -33.93 -13.67 14.87
N GLN A 1186 -34.68 -12.56 14.85
CA GLN A 1186 -34.52 -11.48 13.87
C GLN A 1186 -33.45 -10.43 14.25
N GLU A 1187 -33.13 -10.27 15.55
CA GLU A 1187 -32.24 -9.20 16.05
C GLU A 1187 -31.20 -9.76 17.05
N PRO A 1188 -30.28 -10.65 16.61
CA PRO A 1188 -29.38 -11.38 17.51
C PRO A 1188 -28.45 -10.48 18.32
N PHE A 1189 -27.88 -9.44 17.70
CA PHE A 1189 -26.96 -8.50 18.35
C PHE A 1189 -27.66 -7.59 19.37
N ALA A 1190 -28.92 -7.22 19.09
CA ALA A 1190 -29.69 -6.38 20.01
C ALA A 1190 -29.81 -7.03 21.39
N ILE A 1191 -30.03 -8.34 21.41
CA ILE A 1191 -30.20 -9.09 22.64
C ILE A 1191 -28.83 -9.43 23.24
N LEU A 1192 -27.85 -9.84 22.42
CA LEU A 1192 -26.49 -10.11 22.87
C LEU A 1192 -25.89 -8.92 23.65
N HIS A 1193 -26.17 -7.69 23.19
CA HIS A 1193 -25.75 -6.45 23.83
C HIS A 1193 -26.76 -5.90 24.86
N ARG A 1194 -27.80 -6.66 25.21
CA ARG A 1194 -28.80 -6.25 26.20
C ARG A 1194 -28.40 -6.75 27.59
N PHE A 1195 -28.34 -5.84 28.55
CA PHE A 1195 -27.84 -6.08 29.90
C PHE A 1195 -28.94 -6.02 30.96
#